data_AF-A0A7J5E1A7-F1
#
_entry.id   AF-A0A7J5E1A7-F1
#
_cell.length_a   1.000
_cell.length_b   1.000
_cell.length_c   1.000
_cell.angle_alpha   90.00
_cell.angle_beta   90.00
_cell.angle_gamma   90.00
#
_symmetry.space_group_name_H-M   'P 1'
#
loop_
_entity.id
_entity.type
_entity.pdbx_description
1 polymer ?
#
loop_
_entity_poly.entity_id
_entity_poly.type
_entity_poly.pdbx_seq_one_letter_code
_entity_poly.pdbx_strand_id
1 'polypeptide(L)'
;MTTSTTARDRALELCRELGWTEVSAEQAAGHPIGTPEQQRVLRDGLSRSGWEELSLTHAERAALAVLAVRVGVDARRIVTLLRFAGVPGDALGDAVAARGADDAARFVAEAVRTANRFHEHAVSRLGRVVVRLVRELGLPVPAEVSYLKDWAALVAEDEAPDDRFAEHARVAVDAGLPLTGPFGPLFGAAVGQGRLTRDEALRLAFTGLDTAVRPGDRKVWTRILVDDLAVTDAELVDRADALVVVLATGEGPVVEAFAPRLLAAVPDDLVPDVLAAASTVRTKKARRAVTAAAARRLPPEALAPEPDEAPAERGRWLPAPPLTPVPAFTLGAVGPDRLTDLTDLAGLLLGRPEEVVDIETERFLALANALARTDPDGVRQALRGVPETWRCGLWPVAAWVAGEPGPDPSSVNPLAARDAAVVARLGAVPALLSTPSSDDLRIDPADLADRLRAYRAAGVAAAEADLLVALLRLDLDLAGGDGGAAVRAELATLDVPVLDAAGAALPVAAGPLAAGYLADPVVEPEVRVAPRARYWDIDEPVVPASLALFAGLLGRARWMGGRALALWPGWGEATARQLGGGYPDAGFGIGARQLARRAAPLGPGATVNLLAGPRGAHPVAAEDAARAVTEAWARGLLRPGIAEARYLDWNVVPGQLAALAPVLLDHADDGLAAVVWPVLADLVAIAVDAPRLLAGTAELAEALLALAPGAVAAVADGRAPEDVLAVPGLRALAARSGSSRAVVAARAAVALLPAPVVPDVPVPAPEPAPPADPSLDADWPAGAGSLAEVADGIALTAQWEDPGATTKMLAFDLVLPDRPGEVYRVVKGWTYDLESEGQCAATERGTGAAAWLSWDGTRITVSPHRDRVNGRSGPLQHDGPVRPLTTSMVAVALGMVGQDGERGLAGEHLLDVLAARERIGSAVVRSATRLLLTQPDVSPARLVRVLEKRRHLLPLLWPLLTEPVRAAGSTDGPPPRWLNQVLVVALVHAPALRAAARTGRLPADLSGPDGWPGLAALAARPGKSPRSGRREN
;
A
#
# COMPACT_ATOMS: atom_id res chain seq x y z
N MET A 1 33.89 38.87 -1.66
CA MET A 1 33.57 38.42 -3.03
C MET A 1 32.27 39.07 -3.43
N THR A 2 32.28 39.97 -4.41
CA THR A 2 31.07 40.56 -5.00
C THR A 2 30.28 39.46 -5.69
N THR A 3 29.17 39.06 -5.08
CA THR A 3 28.22 38.10 -5.64
C THR A 3 27.75 38.63 -7.00
N SER A 4 28.07 37.90 -8.06
CA SER A 4 27.47 38.13 -9.37
C SER A 4 25.97 37.86 -9.23
N THR A 5 25.16 38.92 -9.10
CA THR A 5 23.70 38.83 -9.02
C THR A 5 23.19 38.03 -10.21
N THR A 6 22.58 36.87 -9.95
CA THR A 6 22.11 35.97 -11.00
C THR A 6 20.93 36.59 -11.76
N ALA A 7 20.64 36.13 -12.97
CA ALA A 7 19.48 36.62 -13.74
C ALA A 7 18.15 36.42 -12.98
N ARG A 8 18.04 35.34 -12.18
CA ARG A 8 16.95 35.08 -11.24
C ARG A 8 16.83 36.19 -10.20
N ASP A 9 17.94 36.51 -9.52
CA ASP A 9 17.93 37.48 -8.42
C ASP A 9 17.58 38.89 -8.93
N ARG A 10 18.07 39.28 -10.11
CA ARG A 10 17.69 40.55 -10.77
C ARG A 10 16.21 40.60 -11.13
N ALA A 11 15.64 39.50 -11.62
CA ALA A 11 14.22 39.43 -11.91
C ALA A 11 13.38 39.50 -10.62
N LEU A 12 13.83 38.90 -9.52
CA LEU A 12 13.16 38.98 -8.23
C LEU A 12 13.19 40.39 -7.64
N GLU A 13 14.33 41.08 -7.72
CA GLU A 13 14.46 42.50 -7.35
C GLU A 13 13.48 43.35 -8.15
N LEU A 14 13.45 43.17 -9.48
CA LEU A 14 12.53 43.87 -10.36
C LEU A 14 11.05 43.51 -10.08
N CYS A 15 10.74 42.27 -9.71
CA CYS A 15 9.40 41.88 -9.27
C CYS A 15 8.97 42.64 -8.02
N ARG A 16 9.87 42.82 -7.04
CA ARG A 16 9.60 43.61 -5.83
C ARG A 16 9.43 45.09 -6.14
N GLU A 17 10.28 45.66 -7.00
CA GLU A 17 10.17 47.07 -7.45
C GLU A 17 8.84 47.34 -8.16
N LEU A 18 8.41 46.38 -8.97
CA LEU A 18 7.13 46.43 -9.66
C LEU A 18 5.96 45.94 -8.79
N GLY A 19 6.15 45.64 -7.50
CA GLY A 19 5.07 45.26 -6.58
C GLY A 19 4.48 43.85 -6.75
N TRP A 20 5.06 42.99 -7.60
CA TRP A 20 4.53 41.65 -7.90
C TRP A 20 4.57 40.67 -6.72
N THR A 21 5.33 40.96 -5.66
CA THR A 21 5.37 40.13 -4.44
C THR A 21 4.22 40.42 -3.46
N GLU A 22 3.46 41.48 -3.69
CA GLU A 22 2.34 41.89 -2.81
C GLU A 22 0.97 41.66 -3.47
N VAL A 23 0.95 41.21 -4.72
CA VAL A 23 -0.23 41.11 -5.57
C VAL A 23 -0.82 39.70 -5.50
N SER A 24 -2.15 39.58 -5.40
CA SER A 24 -2.82 38.29 -5.44
C SER A 24 -2.83 37.70 -6.86
N ALA A 25 -3.02 36.39 -7.00
CA ALA A 25 -3.13 35.74 -8.30
C ALA A 25 -4.25 36.34 -9.18
N GLU A 26 -5.36 36.75 -8.58
CA GLU A 26 -6.52 37.32 -9.26
C GLU A 26 -6.21 38.74 -9.77
N GLN A 27 -5.46 39.52 -8.99
CA GLN A 27 -5.03 40.87 -9.36
C GLN A 27 -3.89 40.87 -10.38
N ALA A 28 -3.12 39.76 -10.45
CA ALA A 28 -1.97 39.60 -11.31
C ALA A 28 -2.29 39.75 -12.81
N ALA A 29 -3.50 39.41 -13.26
CA ALA A 29 -3.88 39.54 -14.67
C ALA A 29 -3.90 41.01 -15.15
N GLY A 30 -4.28 41.94 -14.27
CA GLY A 30 -4.35 43.39 -14.57
C GLY A 30 -3.11 44.19 -14.18
N HIS A 31 -2.17 43.60 -13.44
CA HIS A 31 -1.02 44.31 -12.90
C HIS A 31 -0.02 44.77 -13.99
N PRO A 32 0.63 45.95 -13.90
CA PRO A 32 1.68 46.34 -14.84
C PRO A 32 2.87 45.36 -14.91
N ILE A 33 3.33 45.03 -16.12
CA ILE A 33 4.48 44.13 -16.37
C ILE A 33 5.80 44.88 -16.69
N GLY A 34 5.81 46.20 -16.55
CA GLY A 34 6.97 47.06 -16.83
C GLY A 34 7.22 47.36 -18.31
N THR A 35 8.31 48.08 -18.58
CA THR A 35 8.77 48.46 -19.93
C THR A 35 9.26 47.25 -20.75
N PRO A 36 9.42 47.35 -22.08
CA PRO A 36 9.94 46.26 -22.91
C PRO A 36 11.33 45.75 -22.47
N GLU A 37 12.17 46.61 -21.91
CA GLU A 37 13.46 46.26 -21.31
C GLU A 37 13.28 45.45 -20.03
N GLN A 38 12.39 45.90 -19.13
CA GLN A 38 12.07 45.20 -17.88
C GLN A 38 11.45 43.83 -18.16
N GLN A 39 10.54 43.72 -19.13
CA GLN A 39 9.93 42.46 -19.53
C GLN A 39 10.97 41.44 -20.04
N ARG A 40 12.03 41.89 -20.73
CA ARG A 40 13.13 41.01 -21.16
C ARG A 40 13.90 40.46 -19.95
N VAL A 41 14.17 41.29 -18.95
CA VAL A 41 14.82 40.88 -17.69
C VAL A 41 13.95 39.88 -16.93
N LEU A 42 12.64 40.18 -16.80
CA LEU A 42 11.67 39.29 -16.15
C LEU A 42 11.57 37.94 -16.86
N ARG A 43 11.46 37.93 -18.19
CA ARG A 43 11.41 36.69 -18.98
C ARG A 43 12.68 35.86 -18.79
N ASP A 44 13.86 36.46 -18.93
CA ASP A 44 15.13 35.73 -18.78
C ASP A 44 15.29 35.14 -17.37
N GLY A 45 14.97 35.91 -16.33
CA GLY A 45 15.09 35.44 -14.95
C GLY A 45 14.03 34.41 -14.54
N LEU A 46 12.76 34.61 -14.91
CA LEU A 46 11.68 33.64 -14.65
C LEU A 46 11.86 32.33 -15.43
N SER A 47 12.64 32.36 -16.52
CA SER A 47 13.01 31.16 -17.28
C SER A 47 14.09 30.31 -16.61
N ARG A 48 14.79 30.81 -15.58
CA ARG A 48 15.84 30.07 -14.85
C ARG A 48 15.26 29.19 -13.75
N SER A 49 15.99 28.14 -13.37
CA SER A 49 15.73 27.27 -12.21
C SER A 49 16.07 27.94 -10.86
N GLY A 50 15.76 27.29 -9.73
CA GLY A 50 16.08 27.78 -8.39
C GLY A 50 15.06 28.76 -7.79
N TRP A 51 13.88 28.91 -8.38
CA TRP A 51 12.80 29.72 -7.78
C TRP A 51 12.12 29.00 -6.61
N GLU A 52 12.18 27.67 -6.64
CA GLU A 52 11.74 26.73 -5.60
C GLU A 52 12.52 26.92 -4.28
N GLU A 53 13.81 27.24 -4.34
CA GLU A 53 14.71 27.46 -3.19
C GLU A 53 14.44 28.79 -2.46
N LEU A 54 13.75 29.72 -3.10
CA LEU A 54 13.45 31.02 -2.51
C LEU A 54 12.30 30.92 -1.52
N SER A 55 12.39 31.64 -0.40
CA SER A 55 11.33 31.71 0.62
C SER A 55 10.15 32.57 0.15
N LEU A 56 9.41 32.11 -0.86
CA LEU A 56 8.19 32.72 -1.39
C LEU A 56 6.95 31.95 -0.92
N THR A 57 5.92 32.68 -0.54
CA THR A 57 4.58 32.17 -0.23
C THR A 57 3.91 31.55 -1.47
N HIS A 58 2.90 30.71 -1.24
CA HIS A 58 2.11 30.13 -2.33
C HIS A 58 1.43 31.20 -3.20
N ALA A 59 0.96 32.30 -2.59
CA ALA A 59 0.33 33.42 -3.30
C ALA A 59 1.32 34.17 -4.21
N GLU A 60 2.51 34.51 -3.70
CA GLU A 60 3.57 35.14 -4.48
C GLU A 60 3.95 34.28 -5.70
N ARG A 61 4.10 32.97 -5.49
CA ARG A 61 4.41 32.04 -6.58
C ARG A 61 3.30 31.98 -7.64
N ALA A 62 2.04 32.07 -7.24
CA ALA A 62 0.91 32.10 -8.16
C ALA A 62 0.91 33.40 -9.00
N ALA A 63 1.14 34.55 -8.38
CA ALA A 63 1.27 35.83 -9.08
C ALA A 63 2.46 35.84 -10.05
N LEU A 64 3.61 35.30 -9.63
CA LEU A 64 4.79 35.16 -10.49
C LEU A 64 4.57 34.19 -11.65
N ALA A 65 3.77 33.14 -11.49
CA ALA A 65 3.40 32.26 -12.61
C ALA A 65 2.54 32.99 -13.64
N VAL A 66 1.57 33.80 -13.20
CA VAL A 66 0.77 34.68 -14.09
C VAL A 66 1.68 35.69 -14.79
N LEU A 67 2.64 36.30 -14.08
CA LEU A 67 3.64 37.17 -14.67
C LEU A 67 4.47 36.44 -15.74
N ALA A 68 4.96 35.24 -15.43
CA ALA A 68 5.76 34.42 -16.34
C ALA A 68 5.01 34.14 -17.65
N VAL A 69 3.71 33.82 -17.56
CA VAL A 69 2.83 33.71 -18.73
C VAL A 69 2.84 35.03 -19.49
N ARG A 70 2.49 36.15 -18.84
CA ARG A 70 2.32 37.46 -19.49
C ARG A 70 3.60 38.02 -20.12
N VAL A 71 4.77 37.70 -19.59
CA VAL A 71 6.06 38.15 -20.16
C VAL A 71 6.62 37.20 -21.19
N GLY A 72 6.00 36.06 -21.52
CA GLY A 72 6.48 35.22 -22.62
C GLY A 72 7.37 34.05 -22.22
N VAL A 73 7.31 33.56 -20.98
CA VAL A 73 8.07 32.36 -20.54
C VAL A 73 7.49 31.09 -21.18
N ASP A 74 8.33 30.06 -21.33
CA ASP A 74 7.97 28.75 -21.87
C ASP A 74 6.99 27.98 -20.96
N ALA A 75 6.08 27.23 -21.57
CA ALA A 75 5.03 26.46 -20.92
C ALA A 75 5.57 25.50 -19.84
N ARG A 76 6.66 24.78 -20.13
CA ARG A 76 7.25 23.81 -19.19
C ARG A 76 7.73 24.49 -17.92
N ARG A 77 8.32 25.69 -18.05
CA ARG A 77 8.78 26.46 -16.90
C ARG A 77 7.62 27.04 -16.10
N ILE A 78 6.58 27.53 -16.77
CA ILE A 78 5.37 28.02 -16.10
C ILE A 78 4.75 26.92 -15.25
N VAL A 79 4.58 25.71 -15.80
CA VAL A 79 4.05 24.54 -15.07
C VAL A 79 4.95 24.17 -13.88
N THR A 80 6.27 24.28 -14.03
CA THR A 80 7.23 24.05 -12.93
C THR A 80 7.04 25.06 -11.78
N LEU A 81 6.89 26.35 -12.10
CA LEU A 81 6.62 27.40 -11.09
C LEU A 81 5.31 27.16 -10.35
N LEU A 82 4.31 26.60 -11.05
CA LEU A 82 3.01 26.26 -10.47
C LEU A 82 3.04 25.04 -9.54
N ARG A 83 4.10 24.21 -9.55
CA ARG A 83 4.18 22.99 -8.70
C ARG A 83 3.99 23.30 -7.21
N PHE A 84 4.49 24.45 -6.76
CA PHE A 84 4.48 24.90 -5.36
C PHE A 84 3.68 26.21 -5.13
N ALA A 85 2.87 26.65 -6.09
CA ALA A 85 2.08 27.88 -5.98
C ALA A 85 0.75 27.66 -5.22
N GLY A 86 -0.08 28.69 -5.04
CA GLY A 86 -1.53 28.53 -4.93
C GLY A 86 -2.14 28.19 -6.30
N VAL A 87 -3.38 27.71 -6.37
CA VAL A 87 -4.07 27.54 -7.67
C VAL A 87 -4.53 28.93 -8.11
N PRO A 88 -4.00 29.53 -9.19
CA PRO A 88 -4.28 30.93 -9.55
C PRO A 88 -5.67 31.12 -10.20
N GLY A 89 -6.51 30.08 -10.21
CA GLY A 89 -7.87 30.11 -10.73
C GLY A 89 -7.96 30.66 -12.16
N ASP A 90 -8.95 31.53 -12.38
CA ASP A 90 -9.28 32.07 -13.69
C ASP A 90 -8.20 32.98 -14.29
N ALA A 91 -7.46 33.70 -13.44
CA ALA A 91 -6.44 34.66 -13.89
C ALA A 91 -5.29 34.00 -14.66
N LEU A 92 -4.93 32.76 -14.31
CA LEU A 92 -3.95 31.98 -15.08
C LEU A 92 -4.50 31.60 -16.45
N GLY A 93 -5.74 31.12 -16.51
CA GLY A 93 -6.39 30.76 -17.76
C GLY A 93 -6.50 31.97 -18.70
N ASP A 94 -6.89 33.14 -18.17
CA ASP A 94 -7.03 34.36 -18.95
C ASP A 94 -5.67 34.82 -19.51
N ALA A 95 -4.62 34.75 -18.69
CA ALA A 95 -3.26 35.10 -19.10
C ALA A 95 -2.75 34.16 -20.20
N VAL A 96 -3.05 32.86 -20.12
CA VAL A 96 -2.65 31.88 -21.14
C VAL A 96 -3.46 32.09 -22.43
N ALA A 97 -4.77 32.29 -22.32
CA ALA A 97 -5.65 32.55 -23.46
C ALA A 97 -5.26 33.82 -24.23
N ALA A 98 -4.87 34.88 -23.52
CA ALA A 98 -4.43 36.14 -24.12
C ALA A 98 -3.17 36.01 -24.99
N ARG A 99 -2.40 34.92 -24.86
CA ARG A 99 -1.23 34.63 -25.70
C ARG A 99 -1.57 33.94 -27.02
N GLY A 100 -2.82 33.51 -27.19
CA GLY A 100 -3.31 32.84 -28.39
C GLY A 100 -3.28 31.31 -28.29
N ALA A 101 -3.96 30.67 -29.25
CA ALA A 101 -4.25 29.24 -29.25
C ALA A 101 -2.99 28.36 -29.25
N ASP A 102 -1.93 28.74 -29.97
CA ASP A 102 -0.69 27.94 -30.05
C ASP A 102 0.10 27.90 -28.73
N ASP A 103 0.10 29.01 -27.99
CA ASP A 103 0.73 29.08 -26.66
C ASP A 103 -0.14 28.32 -25.63
N ALA A 104 -1.45 28.45 -25.71
CA ALA A 104 -2.38 27.70 -24.88
C ALA A 104 -2.28 26.19 -25.11
N ALA A 105 -2.17 25.73 -26.36
CA ALA A 105 -2.00 24.32 -26.70
C ALA A 105 -0.70 23.74 -26.11
N ARG A 106 0.41 24.49 -26.18
CA ARG A 106 1.67 24.10 -25.53
C ARG A 106 1.57 24.04 -24.01
N PHE A 107 0.89 25.02 -23.41
CA PHE A 107 0.62 25.01 -21.97
C PHE A 107 -0.22 23.80 -21.54
N VAL A 108 -1.31 23.52 -22.26
CA VAL A 108 -2.17 22.34 -22.03
C VAL A 108 -1.36 21.06 -22.12
N ALA A 109 -0.55 20.89 -23.17
CA ALA A 109 0.27 19.68 -23.36
C ALA A 109 1.30 19.46 -22.22
N GLU A 110 1.89 20.52 -21.67
CA GLU A 110 2.79 20.42 -20.52
C GLU A 110 2.04 20.18 -19.20
N ALA A 111 0.94 20.90 -18.96
CA ALA A 111 0.17 20.82 -17.72
C ALA A 111 -0.47 19.44 -17.52
N VAL A 112 -0.94 18.83 -18.60
CA VAL A 112 -1.59 17.51 -18.59
C VAL A 112 -0.58 16.38 -18.35
N ARG A 113 0.66 16.51 -18.83
CA ARG A 113 1.75 15.55 -18.59
C ARG A 113 2.20 15.50 -17.13
N THR A 114 2.17 16.64 -16.44
CA THR A 114 2.59 16.74 -15.02
C THR A 114 1.40 16.81 -14.06
N ALA A 115 0.21 16.36 -14.49
CA ALA A 115 -1.02 16.53 -13.74
C ALA A 115 -0.94 15.83 -12.37
N ASN A 116 -1.01 16.62 -11.31
CA ASN A 116 -1.05 16.14 -9.93
C ASN A 116 -2.49 16.18 -9.39
N ARG A 117 -2.96 15.07 -8.81
CA ARG A 117 -4.32 14.90 -8.27
C ARG A 117 -4.26 14.43 -6.83
N PHE A 118 -5.25 14.85 -6.05
CA PHE A 118 -5.36 14.46 -4.64
C PHE A 118 -5.86 13.01 -4.45
N HIS A 119 -6.70 12.50 -5.34
CA HIS A 119 -7.12 11.09 -5.41
C HIS A 119 -7.54 10.72 -6.84
N GLU A 120 -7.77 9.42 -7.12
CA GLU A 120 -7.86 8.87 -8.49
C GLU A 120 -8.91 9.55 -9.40
N HIS A 121 -10.02 10.01 -8.83
CA HIS A 121 -11.16 10.61 -9.53
C HIS A 121 -11.31 12.12 -9.29
N ALA A 122 -10.37 12.75 -8.57
CA ALA A 122 -10.38 14.20 -8.36
C ALA A 122 -9.97 14.95 -9.63
N VAL A 123 -10.44 16.19 -9.76
CA VAL A 123 -9.88 17.16 -10.69
C VAL A 123 -8.43 17.47 -10.27
N SER A 124 -7.52 17.46 -11.24
CA SER A 124 -6.13 17.80 -11.05
C SER A 124 -5.98 19.27 -10.72
N ARG A 125 -4.82 19.60 -10.14
CA ARG A 125 -4.50 20.96 -9.70
C ARG A 125 -4.74 22.03 -10.78
N LEU A 126 -4.45 21.72 -12.05
CA LEU A 126 -4.66 22.63 -13.20
C LEU A 126 -5.86 22.21 -14.07
N GLY A 127 -6.60 21.17 -13.67
CA GLY A 127 -7.65 20.56 -14.49
C GLY A 127 -8.74 21.54 -14.90
N ARG A 128 -9.21 22.37 -13.97
CA ARG A 128 -10.21 23.43 -14.26
C ARG A 128 -9.72 24.40 -15.34
N VAL A 129 -8.48 24.89 -15.21
CA VAL A 129 -7.89 25.84 -16.17
C VAL A 129 -7.70 25.19 -17.53
N VAL A 130 -7.18 23.95 -17.55
CA VAL A 130 -6.88 23.22 -18.79
C VAL A 130 -8.16 22.88 -19.56
N VAL A 131 -9.18 22.32 -18.90
CA VAL A 131 -10.47 21.99 -19.54
C VAL A 131 -11.15 23.25 -20.07
N ARG A 132 -11.10 24.34 -19.30
CA ARG A 132 -11.61 25.65 -19.71
C ARG A 132 -10.90 26.16 -20.97
N LEU A 133 -9.57 26.11 -21.03
CA LEU A 133 -8.78 26.55 -22.18
C LEU A 133 -9.07 25.74 -23.45
N VAL A 134 -9.17 24.40 -23.33
CA VAL A 134 -9.51 23.54 -24.47
C VAL A 134 -10.88 23.89 -25.05
N ARG A 135 -11.86 24.19 -24.18
CA ARG A 135 -13.20 24.63 -24.58
C ARG A 135 -13.20 26.03 -25.19
N GLU A 136 -12.71 27.03 -24.46
CA GLU A 136 -12.78 28.45 -24.84
C GLU A 136 -12.04 28.76 -26.15
N LEU A 137 -10.92 28.09 -26.39
CA LEU A 137 -10.09 28.32 -27.58
C LEU A 137 -10.34 27.28 -28.69
N GLY A 138 -11.27 26.34 -28.49
CA GLY A 138 -11.56 25.28 -29.47
C GLY A 138 -10.35 24.40 -29.80
N LEU A 139 -9.50 24.10 -28.82
CA LEU A 139 -8.30 23.28 -29.04
C LEU A 139 -8.67 21.81 -29.32
N PRO A 140 -7.80 21.03 -29.98
CA PRO A 140 -7.97 19.58 -30.09
C PRO A 140 -8.08 18.94 -28.70
N VAL A 141 -8.96 17.95 -28.55
CA VAL A 141 -9.14 17.21 -27.29
C VAL A 141 -7.86 16.42 -26.99
N PRO A 142 -7.16 16.68 -25.86
CA PRO A 142 -6.01 15.89 -25.45
C PRO A 142 -6.38 14.41 -25.18
N ALA A 143 -5.57 13.49 -25.68
CA ALA A 143 -5.78 12.04 -25.51
C ALA A 143 -5.22 11.49 -24.20
N GLU A 144 -4.46 12.30 -23.46
CA GLU A 144 -3.90 11.92 -22.18
C GLU A 144 -5.00 11.66 -21.15
N VAL A 145 -4.93 10.49 -20.52
CA VAL A 145 -5.89 10.03 -19.51
C VAL A 145 -6.07 11.03 -18.37
N SER A 146 -5.03 11.79 -17.99
CA SER A 146 -5.16 12.85 -17.01
C SER A 146 -6.16 13.93 -17.47
N TYR A 147 -5.99 14.51 -18.65
CA TYR A 147 -6.96 15.49 -19.16
C TYR A 147 -8.38 14.93 -19.17
N LEU A 148 -8.55 13.73 -19.70
CA LEU A 148 -9.86 13.09 -19.84
C LEU A 148 -10.54 12.83 -18.48
N LYS A 149 -9.76 12.53 -17.43
CA LYS A 149 -10.27 12.44 -16.05
C LYS A 149 -10.75 13.79 -15.53
N ASP A 150 -10.03 14.89 -15.81
CA ASP A 150 -10.46 16.23 -15.42
C ASP A 150 -11.76 16.64 -16.11
N TRP A 151 -11.80 16.44 -17.43
CA TRP A 151 -12.98 16.69 -18.22
C TRP A 151 -14.18 15.91 -17.69
N ALA A 152 -14.06 14.59 -17.50
CA ALA A 152 -15.16 13.76 -17.02
C ALA A 152 -15.63 14.17 -15.61
N ALA A 153 -14.71 14.52 -14.70
CA ALA A 153 -15.09 14.98 -13.37
C ALA A 153 -15.85 16.32 -13.42
N LEU A 154 -15.35 17.31 -14.18
CA LEU A 154 -15.96 18.64 -14.27
C LEU A 154 -17.31 18.63 -15.00
N VAL A 155 -17.46 17.77 -16.02
CA VAL A 155 -18.75 17.58 -16.71
C VAL A 155 -19.76 16.89 -15.78
N ALA A 156 -19.32 15.95 -14.94
CA ALA A 156 -20.19 15.26 -13.98
C ALA A 156 -20.67 16.18 -12.85
N GLU A 157 -19.86 17.16 -12.45
CA GLU A 157 -20.19 18.20 -11.47
C GLU A 157 -20.98 19.38 -12.07
N ASP A 158 -21.29 19.33 -13.38
CA ASP A 158 -21.96 20.40 -14.15
C ASP A 158 -21.21 21.75 -14.15
N GLU A 159 -19.90 21.72 -13.90
CA GLU A 159 -19.03 22.90 -13.88
C GLU A 159 -18.43 23.23 -15.25
N ALA A 160 -18.36 22.24 -16.14
CA ALA A 160 -17.90 22.40 -17.51
C ALA A 160 -18.88 21.75 -18.49
N PRO A 161 -20.00 22.43 -18.83
CA PRO A 161 -20.86 21.98 -19.91
C PRO A 161 -20.05 21.81 -21.20
N ASP A 162 -20.25 20.69 -21.89
CA ASP A 162 -19.47 20.30 -23.07
C ASP A 162 -20.38 20.13 -24.29
N ASP A 163 -20.21 21.03 -25.25
CA ASP A 163 -20.85 21.03 -26.56
C ASP A 163 -20.15 20.07 -27.56
N ARG A 164 -18.95 19.58 -27.23
CA ARG A 164 -18.15 18.62 -27.99
C ARG A 164 -18.09 17.24 -27.31
N PHE A 165 -19.11 16.88 -26.54
CA PHE A 165 -19.15 15.64 -25.76
C PHE A 165 -18.86 14.39 -26.61
N ALA A 166 -19.40 14.30 -27.82
CA ALA A 166 -19.17 13.16 -28.71
C ALA A 166 -17.69 13.01 -29.11
N GLU A 167 -16.97 14.12 -29.28
CA GLU A 167 -15.54 14.10 -29.58
C GLU A 167 -14.73 13.64 -28.37
N HIS A 168 -15.01 14.19 -27.19
CA HIS A 168 -14.37 13.78 -25.95
C HIS A 168 -14.64 12.31 -25.62
N ALA A 169 -15.87 11.82 -25.82
CA ALA A 169 -16.21 10.43 -25.59
C ALA A 169 -15.45 9.48 -26.52
N ARG A 170 -15.25 9.84 -27.80
CA ARG A 170 -14.42 9.07 -28.74
C ARG A 170 -12.99 8.97 -28.24
N VAL A 171 -12.37 10.11 -27.94
CA VAL A 171 -10.98 10.16 -27.45
C VAL A 171 -10.82 9.43 -26.11
N ALA A 172 -11.81 9.55 -25.22
CA ALA A 172 -11.81 8.87 -23.93
C ALA A 172 -11.85 7.35 -24.05
N VAL A 173 -12.67 6.82 -24.95
CA VAL A 173 -12.75 5.38 -25.22
C VAL A 173 -11.45 4.89 -25.87
N ASP A 174 -10.93 5.59 -26.87
CA ASP A 174 -9.69 5.22 -27.56
C ASP A 174 -8.47 5.26 -26.62
N ALA A 175 -8.44 6.18 -25.66
CA ALA A 175 -7.41 6.28 -24.63
C ALA A 175 -7.56 5.29 -23.47
N GLY A 176 -8.65 4.50 -23.43
CA GLY A 176 -8.91 3.54 -22.36
C GLY A 176 -9.22 4.20 -21.00
N LEU A 177 -9.98 5.29 -21.00
CA LEU A 177 -10.37 5.99 -19.77
C LEU A 177 -11.16 5.06 -18.82
N PRO A 178 -10.78 4.93 -17.53
CA PRO A 178 -11.47 4.06 -16.59
C PRO A 178 -12.95 4.44 -16.39
N LEU A 179 -13.83 3.44 -16.37
CA LEU A 179 -15.28 3.61 -16.23
C LEU A 179 -15.78 3.49 -14.79
N THR A 180 -14.92 3.06 -13.87
CA THR A 180 -15.23 3.05 -12.43
C THR A 180 -15.28 4.45 -11.82
N GLY A 181 -14.87 5.48 -12.56
CA GLY A 181 -14.93 6.89 -12.20
C GLY A 181 -16.10 7.65 -12.86
N PRO A 182 -16.04 8.99 -12.88
CA PRO A 182 -17.12 9.86 -13.37
C PRO A 182 -17.56 9.59 -14.82
N PHE A 183 -16.67 9.08 -15.67
CA PHE A 183 -16.96 8.85 -17.08
C PHE A 183 -18.03 7.77 -17.32
N GLY A 184 -18.04 6.69 -16.53
CA GLY A 184 -18.99 5.58 -16.74
C GLY A 184 -20.47 6.03 -16.64
N PRO A 185 -20.87 6.68 -15.53
CA PRO A 185 -22.21 7.26 -15.40
C PRO A 185 -22.52 8.32 -16.46
N LEU A 186 -21.55 9.19 -16.79
CA LEU A 186 -21.70 10.21 -17.82
C LEU A 186 -21.99 9.62 -19.20
N PHE A 187 -21.24 8.59 -19.58
CA PHE A 187 -21.43 7.92 -20.86
C PHE A 187 -22.82 7.30 -20.97
N GLY A 188 -23.28 6.58 -19.92
CA GLY A 188 -24.61 5.98 -19.88
C GLY A 188 -25.73 7.03 -20.02
N ALA A 189 -25.58 8.18 -19.36
CA ALA A 189 -26.57 9.26 -19.42
C ALA A 189 -26.56 10.04 -20.75
N ALA A 190 -25.46 10.01 -21.50
CA ALA A 190 -25.25 10.86 -22.68
C ALA A 190 -26.30 10.64 -23.79
N VAL A 191 -26.77 9.40 -23.98
CA VAL A 191 -27.80 9.09 -24.99
C VAL A 191 -29.15 9.69 -24.58
N GLY A 192 -29.56 9.52 -23.32
CA GLY A 192 -30.80 10.11 -22.79
C GLY A 192 -30.79 11.64 -22.81
N GLN A 193 -29.60 12.25 -22.76
CA GLN A 193 -29.40 13.70 -22.82
C GLN A 193 -29.24 14.22 -24.27
N GLY A 194 -29.26 13.36 -25.29
CA GLY A 194 -29.05 13.75 -26.68
C GLY A 194 -27.62 14.19 -27.02
N ARG A 195 -26.64 13.91 -26.14
CA ARG A 195 -25.21 14.23 -26.33
C ARG A 195 -24.47 13.19 -27.18
N LEU A 196 -25.01 11.98 -27.27
CA LEU A 196 -24.56 10.90 -28.17
C LEU A 196 -25.77 10.28 -28.86
N THR A 197 -25.61 9.89 -30.12
CA THR A 197 -26.60 9.02 -30.78
C THR A 197 -26.47 7.61 -30.24
N ARG A 198 -27.57 6.82 -30.22
CA ARG A 198 -27.53 5.42 -29.76
C ARG A 198 -26.52 4.60 -30.56
N ASP A 199 -26.49 4.76 -31.88
CA ASP A 199 -25.61 4.00 -32.77
C ASP A 199 -24.13 4.30 -32.50
N GLU A 200 -23.78 5.58 -32.29
CA GLU A 200 -22.42 5.95 -31.92
C GLU A 200 -22.05 5.45 -30.52
N ALA A 201 -22.97 5.54 -29.55
CA ALA A 201 -22.76 5.04 -28.20
C ALA A 201 -22.57 3.51 -28.18
N LEU A 202 -23.33 2.75 -28.98
CA LEU A 202 -23.14 1.30 -29.12
C LEU A 202 -21.76 0.97 -29.69
N ARG A 203 -21.37 1.63 -30.78
CA ARG A 203 -20.05 1.42 -31.40
C ARG A 203 -18.92 1.69 -30.41
N LEU A 204 -19.03 2.79 -29.65
CA LEU A 204 -18.06 3.16 -28.62
C LEU A 204 -18.06 2.19 -27.44
N ALA A 205 -19.22 1.77 -26.95
CA ALA A 205 -19.31 0.84 -25.84
C ALA A 205 -18.74 -0.54 -26.19
N PHE A 206 -18.97 -1.03 -27.40
CA PHE A 206 -18.34 -2.27 -27.88
C PHE A 206 -16.84 -2.12 -28.07
N THR A 207 -16.37 -0.99 -28.64
CA THR A 207 -14.93 -0.72 -28.78
C THR A 207 -14.25 -0.68 -27.40
N GLY A 208 -14.89 -0.02 -26.43
CA GLY A 208 -14.40 0.04 -25.06
C GLY A 208 -14.45 -1.30 -24.34
N LEU A 209 -15.45 -2.14 -24.61
CA LEU A 209 -15.54 -3.49 -24.05
C LEU A 209 -14.42 -4.39 -24.58
N ASP A 210 -14.13 -4.33 -25.88
CA ASP A 210 -13.09 -5.13 -26.52
C ASP A 210 -11.68 -4.76 -26.02
N THR A 211 -11.42 -3.48 -25.77
CA THR A 211 -10.10 -2.98 -25.32
C THR A 211 -9.95 -2.95 -23.79
N ALA A 212 -11.02 -3.19 -23.04
CA ALA A 212 -11.00 -3.11 -21.58
C ALA A 212 -10.10 -4.20 -20.96
N VAL A 213 -9.00 -3.76 -20.35
CA VAL A 213 -8.08 -4.64 -19.59
C VAL A 213 -8.61 -4.92 -18.17
N ARG A 214 -9.30 -3.95 -17.56
CA ARG A 214 -9.74 -4.03 -16.16
C ARG A 214 -11.10 -4.75 -16.02
N PRO A 215 -11.25 -5.71 -15.09
CA PRO A 215 -12.54 -6.38 -14.84
C PRO A 215 -13.66 -5.43 -14.42
N GLY A 216 -13.32 -4.31 -13.75
CA GLY A 216 -14.28 -3.27 -13.38
C GLY A 216 -14.88 -2.59 -14.59
N ASP A 217 -14.06 -2.23 -15.58
CA ASP A 217 -14.49 -1.55 -16.79
C ASP A 217 -15.36 -2.46 -17.67
N ARG A 218 -14.98 -3.73 -17.84
CA ARG A 218 -15.82 -4.73 -18.55
C ARG A 218 -17.21 -4.85 -17.96
N LYS A 219 -17.33 -4.84 -16.63
CA LYS A 219 -18.64 -4.87 -15.94
C LYS A 219 -19.44 -3.61 -16.20
N VAL A 220 -18.81 -2.44 -16.17
CA VAL A 220 -19.50 -1.16 -16.43
C VAL A 220 -19.93 -1.06 -17.89
N TRP A 221 -19.08 -1.43 -18.85
CA TRP A 221 -19.46 -1.48 -20.26
C TRP A 221 -20.60 -2.46 -20.54
N THR A 222 -20.57 -3.64 -19.92
CA THR A 222 -21.67 -4.60 -19.99
C THR A 222 -22.97 -3.99 -19.48
N ARG A 223 -22.93 -3.31 -18.33
CA ARG A 223 -24.09 -2.61 -17.77
C ARG A 223 -24.60 -1.53 -18.72
N ILE A 224 -23.73 -0.70 -19.29
CA ILE A 224 -24.11 0.34 -20.26
C ILE A 224 -24.79 -0.28 -21.48
N LEU A 225 -24.22 -1.35 -22.04
CA LEU A 225 -24.79 -2.04 -23.20
C LEU A 225 -26.19 -2.61 -22.90
N VAL A 226 -26.38 -3.21 -21.73
CA VAL A 226 -27.63 -3.89 -21.37
C VAL A 226 -28.68 -2.92 -20.85
N ASP A 227 -28.32 -2.06 -19.91
CA ASP A 227 -29.26 -1.24 -19.14
C ASP A 227 -29.52 0.12 -19.81
N ASP A 228 -28.45 0.78 -20.29
CA ASP A 228 -28.55 2.15 -20.82
C ASP A 228 -28.86 2.17 -22.33
N LEU A 229 -28.23 1.27 -23.10
CA LEU A 229 -28.37 1.20 -24.57
C LEU A 229 -29.39 0.15 -25.04
N ALA A 230 -29.84 -0.72 -24.13
CA ALA A 230 -30.76 -1.82 -24.41
C ALA A 230 -30.34 -2.62 -25.65
N VAL A 231 -29.11 -3.13 -25.65
CA VAL A 231 -28.57 -3.92 -26.77
C VAL A 231 -29.49 -5.11 -27.07
N THR A 232 -29.78 -5.33 -28.34
CA THR A 232 -30.66 -6.38 -28.85
C THR A 232 -29.90 -7.69 -29.06
N ASP A 233 -30.62 -8.81 -29.18
CA ASP A 233 -29.98 -10.10 -29.43
C ASP A 233 -29.27 -10.13 -30.80
N ALA A 234 -29.84 -9.47 -31.82
CA ALA A 234 -29.21 -9.37 -33.14
C ALA A 234 -27.87 -8.61 -33.07
N GLU A 235 -27.83 -7.48 -32.35
CA GLU A 235 -26.60 -6.70 -32.16
C GLU A 235 -25.52 -7.49 -31.38
N LEU A 236 -25.91 -8.40 -30.49
CA LEU A 236 -24.97 -9.30 -29.81
C LEU A 236 -24.47 -10.42 -30.74
N VAL A 237 -25.36 -11.00 -31.56
CA VAL A 237 -25.01 -12.07 -32.51
C VAL A 237 -24.04 -11.57 -33.57
N ASP A 238 -24.23 -10.35 -34.10
CA ASP A 238 -23.31 -9.72 -35.06
C ASP A 238 -21.88 -9.54 -34.51
N ARG A 239 -21.71 -9.66 -33.19
CA ARG A 239 -20.45 -9.48 -32.46
C ARG A 239 -20.05 -10.73 -31.68
N ALA A 240 -20.65 -11.89 -31.97
CA ALA A 240 -20.47 -13.11 -31.20
C ALA A 240 -19.00 -13.48 -31.00
N ASP A 241 -18.17 -13.47 -32.05
CA ASP A 241 -16.74 -13.83 -31.97
C ASP A 241 -15.96 -12.98 -30.96
N ALA A 242 -16.17 -11.66 -30.97
CA ALA A 242 -15.54 -10.75 -30.02
C ALA A 242 -16.07 -10.99 -28.60
N LEU A 243 -17.38 -11.26 -28.46
CA LEU A 243 -18.00 -11.54 -27.17
C LEU A 243 -17.57 -12.89 -26.59
N VAL A 244 -17.20 -13.89 -27.39
CA VAL A 244 -16.62 -15.16 -26.89
C VAL A 244 -15.32 -14.87 -26.14
N VAL A 245 -14.45 -14.01 -26.68
CA VAL A 245 -13.20 -13.60 -26.02
C VAL A 245 -13.51 -12.87 -24.70
N VAL A 246 -14.51 -12.00 -24.69
CA VAL A 246 -14.98 -11.29 -23.49
C VAL A 246 -15.61 -12.24 -22.46
N LEU A 247 -16.28 -13.31 -22.88
CA LEU A 247 -16.85 -14.31 -21.96
C LEU A 247 -15.76 -15.14 -21.28
N ALA A 248 -14.67 -15.42 -21.99
CA ALA A 248 -13.54 -16.21 -21.49
C ALA A 248 -12.80 -15.54 -20.32
N THR A 249 -12.99 -14.23 -20.09
CA THR A 249 -12.43 -13.55 -18.91
C THR A 249 -13.16 -13.93 -17.61
N GLY A 250 -14.32 -14.59 -17.69
CA GLY A 250 -14.93 -15.32 -16.57
C GLY A 250 -15.61 -14.46 -15.50
N GLU A 251 -15.88 -13.16 -15.75
CA GLU A 251 -16.60 -12.32 -14.80
C GLU A 251 -18.11 -12.62 -14.78
N GLY A 252 -18.61 -12.97 -13.59
CA GLY A 252 -20.02 -13.32 -13.36
C GLY A 252 -21.05 -12.38 -14.04
N PRO A 253 -21.01 -11.05 -13.82
CA PRO A 253 -21.98 -10.14 -14.41
C PRO A 253 -21.97 -10.10 -15.94
N VAL A 254 -20.78 -10.24 -16.56
CA VAL A 254 -20.60 -10.23 -18.02
C VAL A 254 -21.17 -11.51 -18.62
N VAL A 255 -20.83 -12.65 -18.02
CA VAL A 255 -21.33 -13.96 -18.43
C VAL A 255 -22.85 -14.06 -18.24
N GLU A 256 -23.40 -13.54 -17.14
CA GLU A 256 -24.84 -13.50 -16.90
C GLU A 256 -25.60 -12.66 -17.93
N ALA A 257 -24.99 -11.56 -18.40
CA ALA A 257 -25.59 -10.66 -19.35
C ALA A 257 -25.60 -11.21 -20.78
N PHE A 258 -24.48 -11.78 -21.25
CA PHE A 258 -24.33 -12.14 -22.66
C PHE A 258 -24.52 -13.63 -22.95
N ALA A 259 -23.96 -14.53 -22.13
CA ALA A 259 -23.91 -15.95 -22.49
C ALA A 259 -25.30 -16.59 -22.68
N PRO A 260 -26.32 -16.38 -21.81
CA PRO A 260 -27.65 -16.93 -22.04
C PRO A 260 -28.32 -16.42 -23.33
N ARG A 261 -28.10 -15.15 -23.68
CA ARG A 261 -28.67 -14.52 -24.87
C ARG A 261 -27.99 -15.01 -26.14
N LEU A 262 -26.65 -15.11 -26.12
CA LEU A 262 -25.86 -15.67 -27.21
C LEU A 262 -26.23 -17.13 -27.45
N LEU A 263 -26.25 -17.99 -26.42
CA LEU A 263 -26.64 -19.40 -26.56
C LEU A 263 -28.06 -19.58 -27.14
N ALA A 264 -28.95 -18.62 -26.92
CA ALA A 264 -30.30 -18.66 -27.46
C ALA A 264 -30.38 -18.20 -28.92
N ALA A 265 -29.41 -17.45 -29.44
CA ALA A 265 -29.53 -16.72 -30.71
C ALA A 265 -28.41 -16.98 -31.73
N VAL A 266 -27.21 -17.41 -31.32
CA VAL A 266 -26.10 -17.68 -32.25
C VAL A 266 -26.37 -18.90 -33.14
N PRO A 267 -25.72 -18.97 -34.32
CA PRO A 267 -25.67 -20.19 -35.13
C PRO A 267 -25.09 -21.39 -34.36
N ASP A 268 -25.53 -22.61 -34.72
CA ASP A 268 -25.23 -23.82 -33.95
C ASP A 268 -23.73 -24.17 -33.91
N ASP A 269 -22.94 -23.71 -34.88
CA ASP A 269 -21.49 -23.86 -34.93
C ASP A 269 -20.73 -23.02 -33.89
N LEU A 270 -21.30 -21.90 -33.42
CA LEU A 270 -20.70 -21.05 -32.37
C LEU A 270 -21.15 -21.44 -30.95
N VAL A 271 -22.14 -22.33 -30.82
CA VAL A 271 -22.63 -22.78 -29.50
C VAL A 271 -21.52 -23.42 -28.65
N PRO A 272 -20.65 -24.30 -29.19
CA PRO A 272 -19.54 -24.88 -28.42
C PRO A 272 -18.58 -23.81 -27.88
N ASP A 273 -18.25 -22.80 -28.67
CA ASP A 273 -17.30 -21.75 -28.30
C ASP A 273 -17.87 -20.85 -27.19
N VAL A 274 -19.14 -20.47 -27.29
CA VAL A 274 -19.85 -19.70 -26.26
C VAL A 274 -19.92 -20.51 -24.96
N LEU A 275 -20.21 -21.82 -25.03
CA LEU A 275 -20.25 -22.70 -23.86
C LEU A 275 -18.87 -22.86 -23.21
N ALA A 276 -17.84 -23.11 -24.00
CA ALA A 276 -16.47 -23.27 -23.51
C ALA A 276 -16.01 -22.00 -22.79
N ALA A 277 -16.19 -20.83 -23.41
CA ALA A 277 -15.82 -19.55 -22.82
C ALA A 277 -16.62 -19.24 -21.54
N ALA A 278 -17.93 -19.42 -21.56
CA ALA A 278 -18.80 -19.11 -20.41
C ALA A 278 -18.65 -20.09 -19.23
N SER A 279 -18.17 -21.32 -19.47
CA SER A 279 -17.99 -22.35 -18.43
C SER A 279 -16.85 -22.04 -17.45
N THR A 280 -15.94 -21.12 -17.81
CA THR A 280 -14.86 -20.61 -16.95
C THR A 280 -15.37 -19.83 -15.72
N VAL A 281 -16.65 -19.41 -15.73
CA VAL A 281 -17.22 -18.56 -14.69
C VAL A 281 -17.31 -19.26 -13.33
N ARG A 282 -16.76 -18.63 -12.29
CA ARG A 282 -16.73 -19.22 -10.94
C ARG A 282 -18.02 -19.00 -10.14
N THR A 283 -18.83 -18.01 -10.51
CA THR A 283 -20.02 -17.66 -9.72
C THR A 283 -21.13 -18.70 -9.93
N LYS A 284 -21.73 -19.15 -8.81
CA LYS A 284 -22.82 -20.14 -8.85
C LYS A 284 -24.03 -19.64 -9.64
N LYS A 285 -24.30 -18.33 -9.63
CA LYS A 285 -25.43 -17.71 -10.34
C LYS A 285 -25.21 -17.75 -11.86
N ALA A 286 -24.06 -17.29 -12.35
CA ALA A 286 -23.72 -17.34 -13.77
C ALA A 286 -23.69 -18.78 -14.31
N ARG A 287 -23.04 -19.71 -13.61
CA ARG A 287 -23.03 -21.13 -14.03
C ARG A 287 -24.43 -21.70 -14.20
N ARG A 288 -25.34 -21.39 -13.27
CA ARG A 288 -26.75 -21.81 -13.37
C ARG A 288 -27.46 -21.18 -14.56
N ALA A 289 -27.22 -19.90 -14.84
CA ALA A 289 -27.80 -19.21 -15.99
C ALA A 289 -27.32 -19.83 -17.32
N VAL A 290 -26.01 -20.05 -17.45
CA VAL A 290 -25.39 -20.71 -18.61
C VAL A 290 -25.93 -22.13 -18.79
N THR A 291 -25.91 -22.94 -17.73
CA THR A 291 -26.41 -24.33 -17.77
C THR A 291 -27.90 -24.38 -18.13
N ALA A 292 -28.71 -23.47 -17.58
CA ALA A 292 -30.14 -23.42 -17.89
C ALA A 292 -30.41 -22.98 -19.34
N ALA A 293 -29.58 -22.09 -19.90
CA ALA A 293 -29.67 -21.70 -21.31
C ALA A 293 -29.22 -22.83 -22.23
N ALA A 294 -28.07 -23.45 -21.93
CA ALA A 294 -27.56 -24.63 -22.63
C ALA A 294 -28.59 -25.77 -22.64
N ALA A 295 -29.25 -26.02 -21.49
CA ALA A 295 -30.28 -27.03 -21.34
C ALA A 295 -31.52 -26.85 -22.21
N ARG A 296 -31.78 -25.62 -22.68
CA ARG A 296 -32.89 -25.33 -23.60
C ARG A 296 -32.48 -25.46 -25.07
N ARG A 297 -31.18 -25.40 -25.37
CA ARG A 297 -30.64 -25.36 -26.74
C ARG A 297 -30.10 -26.72 -27.18
N LEU A 298 -29.47 -27.48 -26.27
CA LEU A 298 -28.83 -28.77 -26.55
C LEU A 298 -29.66 -29.96 -26.05
N PRO A 299 -29.59 -31.14 -26.71
CA PRO A 299 -30.21 -32.35 -26.21
C PRO A 299 -29.58 -32.80 -24.88
N PRO A 300 -30.32 -33.50 -24.00
CA PRO A 300 -29.84 -33.93 -22.67
C PRO A 300 -28.52 -34.70 -22.70
N GLU A 301 -28.26 -35.43 -23.79
CA GLU A 301 -27.06 -36.23 -24.02
C GLU A 301 -25.80 -35.36 -24.21
N ALA A 302 -25.94 -34.15 -24.76
CA ALA A 302 -24.84 -33.19 -24.92
C ALA A 302 -24.60 -32.31 -23.68
N LEU A 303 -25.48 -32.42 -22.67
CA LEU A 303 -25.42 -31.71 -21.38
C LEU A 303 -25.03 -32.62 -20.23
N ALA A 304 -24.92 -33.93 -20.49
CA ALA A 304 -24.32 -34.85 -19.56
C ALA A 304 -22.88 -34.33 -19.32
N PRO A 305 -22.48 -34.08 -18.06
CA PRO A 305 -21.08 -33.88 -17.79
C PRO A 305 -20.37 -35.10 -18.37
N GLU A 306 -19.37 -34.87 -19.22
CA GLU A 306 -18.33 -35.87 -19.45
C GLU A 306 -17.99 -36.45 -18.08
N PRO A 307 -18.02 -37.78 -17.89
CA PRO A 307 -17.64 -38.36 -16.61
C PRO A 307 -16.30 -37.75 -16.26
N ASP A 308 -16.23 -37.08 -15.11
CA ASP A 308 -14.99 -36.55 -14.55
C ASP A 308 -13.91 -37.58 -14.88
N GLU A 309 -12.99 -37.26 -15.78
CA GLU A 309 -11.75 -38.01 -15.87
C GLU A 309 -11.28 -38.10 -14.42
N ALA A 310 -11.20 -39.32 -13.88
CA ALA A 310 -10.85 -39.54 -12.49
C ALA A 310 -9.73 -38.56 -12.15
N PRO A 311 -9.92 -37.65 -11.18
CA PRO A 311 -9.12 -36.45 -11.07
C PRO A 311 -7.67 -36.87 -11.15
N ALA A 312 -6.96 -36.38 -12.19
CA ALA A 312 -5.54 -36.60 -12.32
C ALA A 312 -4.93 -36.35 -10.94
N GLU A 313 -4.18 -37.32 -10.43
CA GLU A 313 -3.63 -37.30 -9.07
C GLU A 313 -3.06 -35.90 -8.77
N ARG A 314 -3.77 -35.14 -7.91
CA ARG A 314 -3.37 -33.77 -7.55
C ARG A 314 -2.26 -33.82 -6.51
N GLY A 315 -1.38 -32.83 -6.56
CA GLY A 315 -0.23 -32.75 -5.66
C GLY A 315 0.91 -33.67 -6.08
N ARG A 316 1.83 -33.15 -6.88
CA ARG A 316 3.05 -33.86 -7.26
C ARG A 316 4.07 -33.80 -6.13
N TRP A 317 4.44 -34.96 -5.59
CA TRP A 317 5.48 -35.09 -4.57
C TRP A 317 6.85 -35.31 -5.23
N LEU A 318 7.57 -34.21 -5.45
CA LEU A 318 8.94 -34.22 -5.97
C LEU A 318 9.95 -34.05 -4.81
N PRO A 319 11.14 -34.68 -4.89
CA PRO A 319 12.21 -34.44 -3.93
C PRO A 319 12.71 -32.99 -4.03
N ALA A 320 13.07 -32.41 -2.89
CA ALA A 320 13.60 -31.05 -2.84
C ALA A 320 14.91 -30.94 -3.64
N PRO A 321 15.01 -30.03 -4.63
CA PRO A 321 16.25 -29.84 -5.38
C PRO A 321 17.44 -29.49 -4.48
N PRO A 322 18.68 -29.87 -4.86
CA PRO A 322 19.86 -29.41 -4.15
C PRO A 322 19.97 -27.89 -4.23
N LEU A 323 20.59 -27.28 -3.21
CA LEU A 323 20.81 -25.84 -3.19
C LEU A 323 21.76 -25.45 -4.31
N THR A 324 21.29 -24.61 -5.23
CA THR A 324 22.10 -24.13 -6.36
C THR A 324 22.92 -22.89 -5.94
N PRO A 325 24.24 -22.84 -6.22
CA PRO A 325 25.06 -21.66 -5.94
C PRO A 325 24.49 -20.40 -6.59
N VAL A 326 24.66 -19.25 -5.92
CA VAL A 326 24.24 -17.95 -6.47
C VAL A 326 25.14 -17.60 -7.66
N PRO A 327 24.57 -17.17 -8.80
CA PRO A 327 25.37 -16.63 -9.90
C PRO A 327 26.22 -15.43 -9.46
N ALA A 328 27.45 -15.36 -9.95
CA ALA A 328 28.28 -14.17 -9.80
C ALA A 328 27.69 -13.00 -10.59
N PHE A 329 27.75 -11.81 -10.01
CA PHE A 329 27.34 -10.59 -10.69
C PHE A 329 28.39 -10.25 -11.76
N THR A 330 27.97 -10.13 -13.02
CA THR A 330 28.87 -9.74 -14.11
C THR A 330 28.20 -8.69 -15.00
N LEU A 331 28.96 -7.65 -15.37
CA LEU A 331 28.52 -6.64 -16.35
C LEU A 331 28.79 -7.05 -17.80
N GLY A 332 29.60 -8.09 -18.00
CA GLY A 332 30.15 -8.45 -19.31
C GLY A 332 31.19 -7.43 -19.81
N ALA A 333 31.54 -7.53 -21.09
CA ALA A 333 32.40 -6.54 -21.74
C ALA A 333 31.66 -5.19 -21.87
N VAL A 334 32.29 -4.11 -21.41
CA VAL A 334 31.73 -2.76 -21.46
C VAL A 334 32.35 -2.00 -22.64
N GLY A 335 31.51 -1.57 -23.58
CA GLY A 335 31.87 -0.78 -24.75
C GLY A 335 30.68 0.04 -25.27
N PRO A 336 30.86 0.93 -26.26
CA PRO A 336 29.80 1.82 -26.77
C PRO A 336 28.52 1.08 -27.20
N ASP A 337 28.69 -0.14 -27.68
CA ASP A 337 27.65 -1.06 -28.13
C ASP A 337 26.62 -1.39 -27.02
N ARG A 338 26.99 -1.18 -25.75
CA ARG A 338 26.17 -1.44 -24.55
C ARG A 338 25.31 -0.24 -24.13
N LEU A 339 25.33 0.88 -24.88
CA LEU A 339 24.45 2.02 -24.62
C LEU A 339 22.96 1.64 -24.78
N THR A 340 22.63 0.73 -25.69
CA THR A 340 21.28 0.19 -25.83
C THR A 340 20.84 -0.60 -24.60
N ASP A 341 21.71 -1.46 -24.07
CA ASP A 341 21.43 -2.23 -22.85
C ASP A 341 21.17 -1.30 -21.64
N LEU A 342 21.87 -0.16 -21.58
CA LEU A 342 21.64 0.86 -20.58
C LEU A 342 20.25 1.50 -20.72
N THR A 343 19.83 1.82 -21.95
CA THR A 343 18.47 2.33 -22.23
C THR A 343 17.40 1.28 -21.90
N ASP A 344 17.64 0.01 -22.21
CA ASP A 344 16.71 -1.09 -21.92
C ASP A 344 16.56 -1.30 -20.41
N LEU A 345 17.66 -1.25 -19.65
CA LEU A 345 17.62 -1.28 -18.19
C LEU A 345 16.86 -0.08 -17.61
N ALA A 346 17.07 1.12 -18.15
CA ALA A 346 16.30 2.30 -17.74
C ALA A 346 14.80 2.12 -18.04
N GLY A 347 14.45 1.59 -19.21
CA GLY A 347 13.07 1.27 -19.59
C GLY A 347 12.43 0.23 -18.67
N LEU A 348 13.16 -0.83 -18.33
CA LEU A 348 12.74 -1.84 -17.37
C LEU A 348 12.44 -1.22 -16.00
N LEU A 349 13.35 -0.39 -15.48
CA LEU A 349 13.16 0.29 -14.20
C LEU A 349 11.99 1.30 -14.25
N LEU A 350 11.77 1.99 -15.37
CA LEU A 350 10.60 2.85 -15.57
C LEU A 350 9.28 2.07 -15.59
N GLY A 351 9.28 0.81 -16.03
CA GLY A 351 8.12 -0.08 -15.98
C GLY A 351 7.77 -0.63 -14.58
N ARG A 352 8.69 -0.54 -13.62
CA ARG A 352 8.55 -1.19 -12.29
C ARG A 352 7.94 -0.28 -11.24
N PRO A 353 7.30 -0.78 -10.18
CA PRO A 353 6.80 0.03 -9.06
C PRO A 353 7.88 0.92 -8.41
N GLU A 354 7.46 2.00 -7.74
CA GLU A 354 8.38 2.85 -6.98
C GLU A 354 8.95 2.09 -5.76
N GLU A 355 10.11 2.52 -5.28
CA GLU A 355 10.76 2.01 -4.06
C GLU A 355 11.27 0.56 -4.06
N VAL A 356 11.25 -0.12 -5.20
CA VAL A 356 11.80 -1.48 -5.35
C VAL A 356 13.29 -1.43 -5.70
N VAL A 357 14.09 -2.28 -5.04
CA VAL A 357 15.51 -2.49 -5.37
C VAL A 357 15.78 -3.98 -5.54
N ASP A 358 16.26 -4.35 -6.73
CA ASP A 358 16.73 -5.69 -7.05
C ASP A 358 18.07 -5.61 -7.80
N ILE A 359 18.52 -6.77 -8.27
CA ILE A 359 19.78 -6.87 -9.01
C ILE A 359 19.82 -6.03 -10.30
N GLU A 360 18.69 -5.75 -10.94
CA GLU A 360 18.68 -4.95 -12.19
C GLU A 360 18.90 -3.46 -11.91
N THR A 361 18.45 -2.97 -10.75
CA THR A 361 18.81 -1.63 -10.26
C THR A 361 20.33 -1.48 -10.12
N GLU A 362 21.00 -2.51 -9.60
CA GLU A 362 22.45 -2.52 -9.45
C GLU A 362 23.19 -2.66 -10.79
N ARG A 363 22.66 -3.47 -11.72
CA ARG A 363 23.19 -3.56 -13.10
C ARG A 363 23.12 -2.22 -13.81
N PHE A 364 22.00 -1.50 -13.69
CA PHE A 364 21.83 -0.18 -14.26
C PHE A 364 22.90 0.80 -13.76
N LEU A 365 23.02 0.96 -12.43
CA LEU A 365 23.96 1.91 -11.83
C LEU A 365 25.42 1.60 -12.19
N ALA A 366 25.80 0.33 -12.12
CA ALA A 366 27.16 -0.09 -12.40
C ALA A 366 27.51 0.03 -13.89
N LEU A 367 26.59 -0.31 -14.80
CA LEU A 367 26.76 -0.12 -16.25
C LEU A 367 26.82 1.36 -16.62
N ALA A 368 25.93 2.19 -16.07
CA ALA A 368 25.92 3.63 -16.30
C ALA A 368 27.26 4.27 -15.92
N ASN A 369 27.81 3.92 -14.75
CA ASN A 369 29.11 4.44 -14.32
C ASN A 369 30.24 3.95 -15.24
N ALA A 370 30.22 2.67 -15.61
CA ALA A 370 31.26 2.09 -16.45
C ALA A 370 31.31 2.71 -17.86
N LEU A 371 30.15 2.93 -18.48
CA LEU A 371 30.04 3.58 -19.79
C LEU A 371 30.38 5.08 -19.73
N ALA A 372 29.96 5.77 -18.67
CA ALA A 372 30.21 7.20 -18.52
C ALA A 372 31.70 7.53 -18.34
N ARG A 373 32.54 6.56 -17.93
CA ARG A 373 34.01 6.74 -17.90
C ARG A 373 34.62 6.91 -19.29
N THR A 374 34.03 6.30 -20.30
CA THR A 374 34.54 6.31 -21.68
C THR A 374 33.77 7.28 -22.56
N ASP A 375 32.45 7.35 -22.39
CA ASP A 375 31.56 8.18 -23.21
C ASP A 375 30.41 8.77 -22.35
N PRO A 376 30.69 9.82 -21.55
CA PRO A 376 29.67 10.44 -20.70
C PRO A 376 28.56 11.10 -21.52
N ASP A 377 28.85 11.62 -22.71
CA ASP A 377 27.85 12.27 -23.57
C ASP A 377 26.92 11.27 -24.24
N GLY A 378 27.46 10.11 -24.68
CA GLY A 378 26.66 8.97 -25.14
C GLY A 378 25.73 8.44 -24.05
N VAL A 379 26.21 8.34 -22.80
CA VAL A 379 25.35 7.95 -21.66
C VAL A 379 24.26 8.99 -21.40
N ARG A 380 24.59 10.29 -21.41
CA ARG A 380 23.58 11.35 -21.30
C ARG A 380 22.54 11.23 -22.41
N GLN A 381 22.98 11.04 -23.65
CA GLN A 381 22.11 10.85 -24.82
C GLN A 381 21.17 9.65 -24.65
N ALA A 382 21.71 8.50 -24.23
CA ALA A 382 20.95 7.26 -24.02
C ALA A 382 19.89 7.40 -22.91
N LEU A 383 20.15 8.25 -21.91
CA LEU A 383 19.27 8.49 -20.77
C LEU A 383 18.39 9.74 -20.88
N ARG A 384 18.42 10.49 -22.01
CA ARG A 384 17.62 11.72 -22.19
C ARG A 384 16.11 11.53 -22.01
N GLY A 385 15.60 10.33 -22.26
CA GLY A 385 14.18 10.00 -22.12
C GLY A 385 13.73 9.71 -20.69
N VAL A 386 14.63 9.63 -19.72
CA VAL A 386 14.29 9.31 -18.32
C VAL A 386 13.66 10.54 -17.65
N PRO A 387 12.39 10.49 -17.23
CA PRO A 387 11.73 11.60 -16.53
C PRO A 387 12.21 11.72 -15.07
N GLU A 388 11.89 12.85 -14.44
CA GLU A 388 11.95 12.99 -12.98
C GLU A 388 10.99 11.96 -12.35
N THR A 389 11.50 11.10 -11.47
CA THR A 389 10.77 9.96 -10.90
C THR A 389 11.28 9.63 -9.50
N TRP A 390 10.54 8.87 -8.70
CA TRP A 390 10.97 8.36 -7.39
C TRP A 390 11.49 6.91 -7.44
N ARG A 391 11.69 6.35 -8.65
CA ARG A 391 12.22 5.00 -8.84
C ARG A 391 13.70 4.91 -8.43
N CYS A 392 14.02 3.94 -7.58
CA CYS A 392 15.40 3.64 -7.19
C CYS A 392 16.28 3.39 -8.41
N GLY A 393 17.52 3.88 -8.37
CA GLY A 393 18.46 3.93 -9.49
C GLY A 393 18.22 5.07 -10.47
N LEU A 394 16.96 5.46 -10.73
CA LEU A 394 16.62 6.45 -11.76
C LEU A 394 16.38 7.87 -11.25
N TRP A 395 15.96 8.02 -9.99
CA TRP A 395 15.49 9.29 -9.48
C TRP A 395 16.46 10.50 -9.62
N PRO A 396 17.80 10.36 -9.54
CA PRO A 396 18.73 11.46 -9.76
C PRO A 396 19.18 11.61 -11.23
N VAL A 397 18.78 10.69 -12.13
CA VAL A 397 19.29 10.61 -13.51
C VAL A 397 18.88 11.82 -14.33
N ALA A 398 17.63 12.28 -14.21
CA ALA A 398 17.13 13.42 -14.98
C ALA A 398 17.97 14.69 -14.71
N ALA A 399 18.30 14.96 -13.44
CA ALA A 399 19.14 16.09 -13.04
C ALA A 399 20.57 15.95 -13.59
N TRP A 400 21.16 14.75 -13.48
CA TRP A 400 22.50 14.49 -14.02
C TRP A 400 22.59 14.65 -15.54
N VAL A 401 21.58 14.17 -16.28
CA VAL A 401 21.49 14.36 -17.73
C VAL A 401 21.37 15.84 -18.11
N ALA A 402 20.61 16.61 -17.32
CA ALA A 402 20.46 18.05 -17.51
C ALA A 402 21.69 18.86 -17.07
N GLY A 403 22.65 18.25 -16.36
CA GLY A 403 23.77 18.96 -15.74
C GLY A 403 23.34 19.84 -14.56
N GLU A 404 22.18 19.55 -13.97
CA GLU A 404 21.64 20.26 -12.82
C GLU A 404 22.11 19.59 -11.51
N PRO A 405 22.15 20.33 -10.38
CA PRO A 405 22.38 19.73 -9.08
C PRO A 405 21.36 18.60 -8.83
N GLY A 406 21.89 17.43 -8.47
CA GLY A 406 21.06 16.31 -8.08
C GLY A 406 20.25 16.61 -6.80
N PRO A 407 19.20 15.84 -6.54
CA PRO A 407 18.41 15.99 -5.34
C PRO A 407 19.25 15.76 -4.07
N ASP A 408 18.89 16.43 -2.98
CA ASP A 408 19.66 16.40 -1.73
C ASP A 408 19.68 14.98 -1.12
N PRO A 409 20.85 14.31 -1.11
CA PRO A 409 20.98 12.95 -0.57
C PRO A 409 20.71 12.86 0.94
N SER A 410 20.73 13.98 1.66
CA SER A 410 20.51 14.03 3.12
C SER A 410 19.04 13.97 3.54
N SER A 411 18.11 14.11 2.59
CA SER A 411 16.66 14.19 2.82
C SER A 411 15.92 12.84 2.77
N VAL A 412 16.62 11.73 2.55
CA VAL A 412 16.04 10.42 2.18
C VAL A 412 16.73 9.22 2.89
N ASN A 413 16.24 7.99 2.64
CA ASN A 413 16.80 6.73 3.19
C ASN A 413 18.17 6.35 2.55
N PRO A 414 18.94 5.39 3.13
CA PRO A 414 20.30 5.08 2.69
C PRO A 414 20.46 4.69 1.21
N LEU A 415 19.51 3.96 0.63
CA LEU A 415 19.58 3.56 -0.79
C LEU A 415 19.37 4.76 -1.72
N ALA A 416 18.41 5.63 -1.40
CA ALA A 416 18.19 6.85 -2.17
C ALA A 416 19.39 7.81 -2.03
N ALA A 417 19.94 7.96 -0.82
CA ALA A 417 21.15 8.75 -0.59
C ALA A 417 22.34 8.20 -1.41
N ARG A 418 22.49 6.87 -1.48
CA ARG A 418 23.48 6.21 -2.34
C ARG A 418 23.26 6.57 -3.80
N ASP A 419 22.04 6.41 -4.31
CA ASP A 419 21.72 6.65 -5.73
C ASP A 419 22.07 8.09 -6.14
N ALA A 420 21.69 9.09 -5.34
CA ALA A 420 22.05 10.49 -5.61
C ALA A 420 23.58 10.70 -5.60
N ALA A 421 24.28 10.11 -4.62
CA ALA A 421 25.73 10.26 -4.50
C ALA A 421 26.51 9.60 -5.66
N VAL A 422 26.08 8.41 -6.11
CA VAL A 422 26.74 7.71 -7.23
C VAL A 422 26.39 8.31 -8.57
N VAL A 423 25.14 8.72 -8.79
CA VAL A 423 24.71 9.28 -10.07
C VAL A 423 25.35 10.66 -10.30
N ALA A 424 25.49 11.49 -9.26
CA ALA A 424 26.22 12.75 -9.36
C ALA A 424 27.69 12.57 -9.83
N ARG A 425 28.23 11.35 -9.71
CA ARG A 425 29.64 11.02 -9.98
C ARG A 425 29.83 9.99 -11.09
N LEU A 426 28.81 9.72 -11.94
CA LEU A 426 28.94 8.76 -13.03
C LEU A 426 30.14 9.10 -13.92
N GLY A 427 31.00 8.11 -14.14
CA GLY A 427 32.22 8.25 -14.93
C GLY A 427 33.41 8.84 -14.19
N ALA A 428 33.20 9.37 -12.97
CA ALA A 428 34.27 9.95 -12.15
C ALA A 428 34.95 8.93 -11.22
N VAL A 429 34.36 7.74 -11.05
CA VAL A 429 34.87 6.69 -10.16
C VAL A 429 35.14 5.37 -10.90
N PRO A 430 36.19 4.62 -10.52
CA PRO A 430 36.61 3.41 -11.25
C PRO A 430 35.59 2.25 -11.15
N ALA A 431 34.79 2.21 -10.09
CA ALA A 431 33.66 1.30 -9.89
C ALA A 431 32.75 1.92 -8.82
N LEU A 432 31.54 1.40 -8.60
CA LEU A 432 30.77 1.76 -7.41
C LEU A 432 31.14 0.79 -6.28
N LEU A 433 31.30 1.28 -5.06
CA LEU A 433 31.67 0.40 -3.94
C LEU A 433 30.53 -0.57 -3.61
N SER A 434 29.28 -0.12 -3.73
CA SER A 434 28.07 -0.92 -3.47
C SER A 434 27.67 -1.92 -4.55
N THR A 435 28.42 -2.04 -5.65
CA THR A 435 28.14 -3.03 -6.71
C THR A 435 28.14 -4.46 -6.13
N PRO A 436 27.11 -5.29 -6.34
CA PRO A 436 27.14 -6.67 -5.85
C PRO A 436 28.28 -7.52 -6.43
N SER A 437 28.72 -8.52 -5.68
CA SER A 437 29.57 -9.62 -6.17
C SER A 437 28.75 -10.79 -6.67
N SER A 438 27.52 -10.95 -6.17
CA SER A 438 26.58 -12.01 -6.55
C SER A 438 25.18 -11.48 -6.79
N ASP A 439 24.38 -12.24 -7.55
CA ASP A 439 23.02 -11.88 -7.95
C ASP A 439 22.03 -11.72 -6.78
N ASP A 440 22.41 -12.15 -5.57
CA ASP A 440 21.66 -11.94 -4.33
C ASP A 440 22.01 -10.65 -3.59
N LEU A 441 22.76 -9.74 -4.23
CA LEU A 441 23.20 -8.43 -3.71
C LEU A 441 24.36 -8.47 -2.70
N ARG A 442 24.85 -9.65 -2.29
CA ARG A 442 26.01 -9.74 -1.39
C ARG A 442 27.29 -9.26 -2.08
N ILE A 443 28.22 -8.75 -1.28
CA ILE A 443 29.54 -8.28 -1.71
C ILE A 443 30.61 -9.13 -1.04
N ASP A 444 31.50 -9.72 -1.84
CA ASP A 444 32.68 -10.39 -1.32
C ASP A 444 33.64 -9.32 -0.73
N PRO A 445 34.11 -9.47 0.52
CA PRO A 445 35.09 -8.57 1.10
C PRO A 445 36.34 -8.33 0.23
N ALA A 446 36.79 -9.33 -0.53
CA ALA A 446 37.92 -9.22 -1.45
C ALA A 446 37.59 -8.32 -2.65
N ASP A 447 36.37 -8.41 -3.21
CA ASP A 447 35.93 -7.52 -4.29
C ASP A 447 35.83 -6.06 -3.84
N LEU A 448 35.43 -5.82 -2.58
CA LEU A 448 35.47 -4.47 -2.01
C LEU A 448 36.91 -3.95 -1.89
N ALA A 449 37.84 -4.80 -1.45
CA ALA A 449 39.27 -4.45 -1.38
C ALA A 449 39.85 -4.12 -2.77
N ASP A 450 39.48 -4.89 -3.80
CA ASP A 450 39.84 -4.64 -5.20
C ASP A 450 39.38 -3.26 -5.67
N ARG A 451 38.12 -2.90 -5.38
CA ARG A 451 37.56 -1.59 -5.75
C ARG A 451 38.26 -0.46 -5.00
N LEU A 452 38.50 -0.62 -3.70
CA LEU A 452 39.23 0.38 -2.91
C LEU A 452 40.68 0.56 -3.41
N ARG A 453 41.35 -0.50 -3.86
CA ARG A 453 42.65 -0.39 -4.54
C ARG A 453 42.55 0.44 -5.82
N ALA A 454 41.51 0.24 -6.61
CA ALA A 454 41.28 1.05 -7.82
C ALA A 454 41.00 2.52 -7.49
N TYR A 455 40.23 2.81 -6.43
CA TYR A 455 40.02 4.19 -5.94
C TYR A 455 41.33 4.85 -5.52
N ARG A 456 42.16 4.15 -4.74
CA ARG A 456 43.48 4.63 -4.32
C ARG A 456 44.39 4.90 -5.52
N ALA A 457 44.43 3.99 -6.49
CA ALA A 457 45.23 4.15 -7.70
C ALA A 457 44.77 5.34 -8.57
N ALA A 458 43.46 5.61 -8.61
CA ALA A 458 42.88 6.74 -9.32
C ALA A 458 42.92 8.07 -8.52
N GLY A 459 43.29 8.03 -7.23
CA GLY A 459 43.33 9.22 -6.37
C GLY A 459 41.95 9.83 -6.09
N VAL A 460 40.89 9.04 -6.12
CA VAL A 460 39.50 9.50 -5.92
C VAL A 460 38.94 9.07 -4.57
N ALA A 461 38.16 9.95 -3.94
CA ALA A 461 37.53 9.68 -2.64
C ALA A 461 36.24 8.83 -2.78
N ALA A 462 35.93 8.02 -1.78
CA ALA A 462 34.66 7.31 -1.65
C ALA A 462 33.52 8.27 -1.25
N ALA A 463 32.29 7.96 -1.66
CA ALA A 463 31.11 8.64 -1.14
C ALA A 463 30.60 7.89 0.10
N GLU A 464 30.23 8.61 1.16
CA GLU A 464 29.76 8.04 2.43
C GLU A 464 28.58 7.06 2.22
N ALA A 465 27.56 7.45 1.45
CA ALA A 465 26.37 6.62 1.25
C ALA A 465 26.65 5.35 0.41
N ASP A 466 27.54 5.44 -0.58
CA ASP A 466 27.95 4.27 -1.39
C ASP A 466 28.78 3.29 -0.55
N LEU A 467 29.68 3.80 0.30
CA LEU A 467 30.42 2.98 1.25
C LEU A 467 29.48 2.32 2.26
N LEU A 468 28.53 3.05 2.86
CA LEU A 468 27.58 2.47 3.82
C LEU A 468 26.83 1.29 3.22
N VAL A 469 26.23 1.43 2.04
CA VAL A 469 25.51 0.33 1.38
C VAL A 469 26.45 -0.84 1.06
N ALA A 470 27.71 -0.56 0.68
CA ALA A 470 28.70 -1.61 0.47
C ALA A 470 28.99 -2.40 1.75
N LEU A 471 29.14 -1.72 2.89
CA LEU A 471 29.38 -2.35 4.19
C LEU A 471 28.22 -3.27 4.59
N LEU A 472 26.98 -2.79 4.52
CA LEU A 472 25.79 -3.55 4.93
C LEU A 472 25.56 -4.81 4.06
N ARG A 473 26.12 -4.84 2.86
CA ARG A 473 26.04 -5.96 1.91
C ARG A 473 27.22 -6.95 1.99
N LEU A 474 28.22 -6.71 2.83
CA LEU A 474 29.37 -7.61 2.94
C LEU A 474 28.96 -9.01 3.35
N ASP A 475 29.52 -10.01 2.67
CA ASP A 475 29.34 -11.42 3.00
C ASP A 475 30.18 -11.76 4.25
N LEU A 476 29.53 -11.76 5.40
CA LEU A 476 30.17 -11.98 6.70
C LEU A 476 30.68 -13.42 6.86
N ASP A 477 30.12 -14.39 6.13
CA ASP A 477 30.56 -15.78 6.17
C ASP A 477 31.96 -15.94 5.55
N LEU A 478 32.24 -15.17 4.49
CA LEU A 478 33.57 -15.12 3.84
C LEU A 478 34.61 -14.34 4.67
N ALA A 479 34.15 -13.57 5.66
CA ALA A 479 35.04 -12.89 6.60
C ALA A 479 35.49 -13.80 7.77
N GLY A 480 34.95 -15.01 7.91
CA GLY A 480 35.37 -16.00 8.89
C GLY A 480 36.70 -16.70 8.56
N GLY A 481 37.44 -17.14 9.57
CA GLY A 481 38.65 -17.96 9.41
C GLY A 481 39.91 -17.23 8.93
N ASP A 482 40.95 -17.99 8.57
CA ASP A 482 42.29 -17.48 8.22
C ASP A 482 42.29 -16.62 6.93
N GLY A 483 41.46 -16.98 5.95
CA GLY A 483 41.29 -16.22 4.71
C GLY A 483 40.66 -14.84 4.95
N GLY A 484 39.61 -14.77 5.78
CA GLY A 484 38.96 -13.52 6.16
C GLY A 484 39.86 -12.60 7.00
N ALA A 485 40.77 -13.17 7.81
CA ALA A 485 41.75 -12.39 8.55
C ALA A 485 42.75 -11.65 7.64
N ALA A 486 43.18 -12.29 6.55
CA ALA A 486 44.07 -11.67 5.57
C ALA A 486 43.37 -10.50 4.84
N VAL A 487 42.12 -10.68 4.40
CA VAL A 487 41.35 -9.63 3.72
C VAL A 487 41.07 -8.44 4.66
N ARG A 488 40.72 -8.70 5.93
CA ARG A 488 40.59 -7.61 6.94
C ARG A 488 41.88 -6.83 7.14
N ALA A 489 43.02 -7.53 7.24
CA ALA A 489 44.32 -6.89 7.39
C ALA A 489 44.68 -6.05 6.16
N GLU A 490 44.36 -6.52 4.97
CA GLU A 490 44.53 -5.76 3.73
C GLU A 490 43.66 -4.49 3.71
N LEU A 491 42.35 -4.63 3.96
CA LEU A 491 41.41 -3.50 4.00
C LEU A 491 41.88 -2.41 4.96
N ALA A 492 42.41 -2.78 6.13
CA ALA A 492 42.93 -1.82 7.12
C ALA A 492 44.09 -0.95 6.59
N THR A 493 44.76 -1.35 5.51
CA THR A 493 45.85 -0.59 4.87
C THR A 493 45.41 0.29 3.70
N LEU A 494 44.15 0.19 3.28
CA LEU A 494 43.62 0.94 2.13
C LEU A 494 43.13 2.34 2.55
N ASP A 495 44.03 3.31 2.45
CA ASP A 495 43.78 4.71 2.77
C ASP A 495 43.08 5.45 1.61
N VAL A 496 41.76 5.28 1.52
CA VAL A 496 40.89 5.99 0.57
C VAL A 496 40.02 6.99 1.36
N PRO A 497 40.13 8.32 1.11
CA PRO A 497 39.30 9.31 1.78
C PRO A 497 37.80 9.07 1.54
N VAL A 498 36.95 9.40 2.52
CA VAL A 498 35.49 9.32 2.39
C VAL A 498 34.90 10.72 2.51
N LEU A 499 33.98 11.09 1.62
CA LEU A 499 33.28 12.37 1.64
C LEU A 499 31.83 12.17 2.07
N ASP A 500 31.36 12.99 3.01
CA ASP A 500 29.96 13.07 3.40
C ASP A 500 29.09 13.76 2.32
N ALA A 501 27.78 13.84 2.57
CA ALA A 501 26.82 14.49 1.66
C ALA A 501 27.13 15.97 1.37
N ALA A 502 27.83 16.68 2.27
CA ALA A 502 28.24 18.07 2.10
C ALA A 502 29.62 18.19 1.41
N GLY A 503 30.27 17.07 1.08
CA GLY A 503 31.61 17.02 0.51
C GLY A 503 32.73 17.15 1.53
N ALA A 504 32.43 17.11 2.83
CA ALA A 504 33.44 17.13 3.89
C ALA A 504 34.07 15.75 4.08
N ALA A 505 35.38 15.72 4.36
CA ALA A 505 36.07 14.46 4.60
C ALA A 505 35.75 13.89 5.98
N LEU A 506 35.38 12.60 6.03
CA LEU A 506 35.26 11.87 7.28
C LEU A 506 36.63 11.65 7.94
N PRO A 507 36.69 11.51 9.27
CA PRO A 507 37.94 11.35 10.01
C PRO A 507 38.64 10.00 9.81
N VAL A 508 37.97 9.03 9.18
CA VAL A 508 38.49 7.67 8.96
C VAL A 508 38.33 7.29 7.50
N ALA A 509 39.36 6.69 6.92
CA ALA A 509 39.37 6.22 5.54
C ALA A 509 38.48 4.98 5.32
N ALA A 510 38.10 4.72 4.07
CA ALA A 510 37.16 3.68 3.70
C ALA A 510 37.64 2.26 4.07
N GLY A 511 38.93 1.97 3.87
CA GLY A 511 39.51 0.66 4.17
C GLY A 511 39.45 0.29 5.67
N PRO A 512 39.97 1.13 6.57
CA PRO A 512 39.82 0.94 8.01
C PRO A 512 38.36 0.85 8.48
N LEU A 513 37.43 1.61 7.87
CA LEU A 513 35.99 1.49 8.16
C LEU A 513 35.44 0.11 7.78
N ALA A 514 35.81 -0.41 6.60
CA ALA A 514 35.41 -1.74 6.16
C ALA A 514 35.99 -2.85 7.05
N ALA A 515 37.27 -2.75 7.42
CA ALA A 515 37.90 -3.69 8.33
C ALA A 515 37.25 -3.67 9.73
N GLY A 516 36.92 -2.47 10.23
CA GLY A 516 36.20 -2.29 11.49
C GLY A 516 34.80 -2.90 11.47
N TYR A 517 34.04 -2.69 10.38
CA TYR A 517 32.71 -3.27 10.22
C TYR A 517 32.73 -4.80 10.18
N LEU A 518 33.71 -5.41 9.50
CA LEU A 518 33.86 -6.87 9.49
C LEU A 518 34.18 -7.47 10.87
N ALA A 519 34.68 -6.65 11.81
CA ALA A 519 34.94 -7.07 13.19
C ALA A 519 33.76 -6.78 14.15
N ASP A 520 32.91 -5.81 13.81
CA ASP A 520 31.78 -5.34 14.60
C ASP A 520 30.57 -5.05 13.66
N PRO A 521 29.97 -6.09 13.02
CA PRO A 521 28.90 -5.91 12.05
C PRO A 521 27.54 -5.69 12.72
N VAL A 522 26.55 -5.27 11.94
CA VAL A 522 25.15 -5.25 12.42
C VAL A 522 24.67 -6.69 12.55
N VAL A 523 24.18 -7.06 13.74
CA VAL A 523 23.57 -8.37 13.98
C VAL A 523 22.10 -8.34 13.59
N GLU A 524 21.63 -9.38 12.92
CA GLU A 524 20.21 -9.53 12.57
C GLU A 524 19.35 -9.54 13.85
N PRO A 525 18.33 -8.69 13.96
CA PRO A 525 17.39 -8.73 15.08
C PRO A 525 16.52 -10.00 15.02
N GLU A 526 16.17 -10.53 16.19
CA GLU A 526 15.23 -11.64 16.27
C GLU A 526 13.81 -11.22 15.88
N VAL A 527 13.08 -12.12 15.22
CA VAL A 527 11.64 -11.97 14.99
C VAL A 527 10.89 -12.34 16.26
N ARG A 528 10.15 -11.39 16.83
CA ARG A 528 9.39 -11.54 18.07
C ARG A 528 7.95 -11.05 17.89
N VAL A 529 7.04 -11.56 18.71
CA VAL A 529 5.67 -11.02 18.74
C VAL A 529 5.73 -9.63 19.38
N ALA A 530 5.29 -8.61 18.65
CA ALA A 530 5.21 -7.25 19.14
C ALA A 530 4.38 -7.20 20.44
N PRO A 531 4.93 -6.69 21.57
CA PRO A 531 4.32 -6.81 22.90
C PRO A 531 2.88 -6.27 23.01
N ARG A 532 2.51 -5.34 22.12
CA ARG A 532 1.18 -4.71 22.11
C ARG A 532 0.32 -5.14 20.92
N ALA A 533 0.88 -5.34 19.74
CA ALA A 533 0.08 -5.38 18.52
C ALA A 533 -0.24 -6.79 17.97
N ARG A 534 0.23 -7.86 18.63
CA ARG A 534 -0.03 -9.27 18.25
C ARG A 534 0.26 -9.59 16.76
N TYR A 535 1.28 -8.95 16.21
CA TYR A 535 1.92 -9.34 14.95
C TYR A 535 3.39 -9.64 15.24
N TRP A 536 4.01 -10.43 14.37
CA TRP A 536 5.45 -10.70 14.38
C TRP A 536 6.20 -9.49 13.82
N ASP A 537 7.22 -9.04 14.52
CA ASP A 537 8.07 -7.93 14.08
C ASP A 537 9.54 -8.20 14.41
N ILE A 538 10.40 -7.38 13.82
CA ILE A 538 11.82 -7.34 14.19
C ILE A 538 12.06 -6.18 15.13
N ASP A 539 12.93 -6.38 16.12
CA ASP A 539 13.41 -5.28 16.96
C ASP A 539 14.26 -4.29 16.13
N GLU A 540 14.39 -3.05 16.61
CA GLU A 540 15.28 -2.08 16.01
C GLU A 540 16.74 -2.60 16.09
N PRO A 541 17.50 -2.68 14.98
CA PRO A 541 18.85 -3.18 15.03
C PRO A 541 19.72 -2.25 15.84
N VAL A 542 20.57 -2.87 16.65
CA VAL A 542 21.59 -2.14 17.37
C VAL A 542 22.64 -1.68 16.36
N VAL A 543 22.83 -0.36 16.26
CA VAL A 543 23.89 0.22 15.43
C VAL A 543 25.24 -0.02 16.14
N PRO A 544 26.16 -0.79 15.54
CA PRO A 544 27.47 -1.08 16.11
C PRO A 544 28.39 0.15 16.13
N ALA A 545 29.45 0.11 16.93
CA ALA A 545 30.39 1.22 17.05
C ALA A 545 31.13 1.47 15.73
N SER A 546 31.38 0.41 14.95
CA SER A 546 31.93 0.49 13.59
C SER A 546 31.15 1.39 12.64
N LEU A 547 29.83 1.57 12.87
CA LEU A 547 28.96 2.39 12.05
C LEU A 547 28.59 3.75 12.67
N ALA A 548 29.23 4.15 13.79
CA ALA A 548 28.90 5.38 14.49
C ALA A 548 29.01 6.65 13.62
N LEU A 549 29.97 6.68 12.68
CA LEU A 549 30.11 7.81 11.76
C LEU A 549 28.96 7.92 10.75
N PHE A 550 28.22 6.83 10.51
CA PHE A 550 27.08 6.78 9.60
C PHE A 550 25.73 6.98 10.32
N ALA A 551 25.74 7.32 11.61
CA ALA A 551 24.52 7.44 12.42
C ALA A 551 23.51 8.44 11.84
N GLY A 552 23.95 9.48 11.12
CA GLY A 552 23.05 10.38 10.40
C GLY A 552 22.24 9.69 9.29
N LEU A 553 22.89 8.83 8.50
CA LEU A 553 22.23 8.03 7.45
C LEU A 553 21.37 6.91 8.05
N LEU A 554 21.84 6.26 9.11
CA LEU A 554 21.12 5.17 9.79
C LEU A 554 19.93 5.64 10.63
N GLY A 555 20.03 6.80 11.29
CA GLY A 555 18.92 7.40 12.04
C GLY A 555 17.74 7.82 11.15
N ARG A 556 18.01 8.03 9.85
CA ARG A 556 17.00 8.23 8.79
C ARG A 556 16.39 6.92 8.28
N ALA A 557 16.98 5.78 8.63
CA ALA A 557 16.53 4.43 8.26
C ALA A 557 15.51 3.82 9.26
N ARG A 558 14.89 4.66 10.12
CA ARG A 558 13.94 4.29 11.18
C ARG A 558 12.67 3.53 10.70
N TRP A 559 12.60 3.21 9.42
CA TRP A 559 11.56 2.48 8.71
C TRP A 559 12.19 1.35 7.89
N MET A 560 12.75 0.35 8.58
CA MET A 560 13.35 -0.80 7.91
C MET A 560 12.35 -1.77 7.26
N GLY A 561 11.04 -1.55 7.47
CA GLY A 561 9.97 -2.50 7.20
C GLY A 561 9.72 -2.88 5.73
N GLY A 562 10.48 -2.34 4.76
CA GLY A 562 10.34 -2.71 3.35
C GLY A 562 11.63 -2.75 2.53
N ARG A 563 12.81 -2.55 3.14
CA ARG A 563 14.09 -2.44 2.41
C ARG A 563 15.23 -3.27 3.00
N ALA A 564 14.93 -4.11 3.99
CA ALA A 564 15.91 -4.94 4.67
C ALA A 564 16.67 -5.86 3.71
N LEU A 565 15.98 -6.48 2.74
CA LEU A 565 16.62 -7.36 1.75
C LEU A 565 17.67 -6.65 0.89
N ALA A 566 17.43 -5.39 0.51
CA ALA A 566 18.34 -4.64 -0.36
C ALA A 566 19.56 -4.08 0.38
N LEU A 567 19.46 -3.88 1.70
CA LEU A 567 20.53 -3.39 2.57
C LEU A 567 21.33 -4.52 3.20
N TRP A 568 20.66 -5.56 3.69
CA TRP A 568 21.22 -6.73 4.37
C TRP A 568 20.81 -8.04 3.68
N PRO A 569 21.32 -8.32 2.47
CA PRO A 569 20.96 -9.53 1.73
C PRO A 569 21.37 -10.83 2.43
N GLY A 570 22.32 -10.78 3.38
CA GLY A 570 22.75 -11.92 4.19
C GLY A 570 21.82 -12.28 5.35
N TRP A 571 20.89 -11.40 5.74
CA TRP A 571 19.96 -11.70 6.82
C TRP A 571 18.94 -12.78 6.43
N GLY A 572 18.42 -13.47 7.45
CA GLY A 572 17.39 -14.50 7.41
C GLY A 572 15.98 -13.93 7.40
N GLU A 573 15.23 -14.24 8.45
CA GLU A 573 13.80 -13.94 8.58
C GLU A 573 13.50 -12.44 8.53
N ALA A 574 14.41 -11.59 9.02
CA ALA A 574 14.22 -10.15 9.02
C ALA A 574 14.06 -9.58 7.60
N THR A 575 14.69 -10.20 6.60
CA THR A 575 14.56 -9.79 5.19
C THR A 575 13.19 -10.11 4.60
N ALA A 576 12.52 -11.13 5.15
CA ALA A 576 11.24 -11.60 4.65
C ALA A 576 10.05 -10.88 5.29
N ARG A 577 10.27 -9.92 6.20
CA ARG A 577 9.17 -9.13 6.80
C ARG A 577 8.38 -8.28 5.81
N GLN A 578 8.96 -8.00 4.66
CA GLN A 578 8.29 -7.36 3.52
C GLN A 578 7.31 -8.30 2.80
N LEU A 579 7.37 -9.62 3.07
CA LEU A 579 6.46 -10.60 2.48
C LEU A 579 5.28 -10.87 3.41
N GLY A 580 4.05 -10.53 3.00
CA GLY A 580 2.84 -10.89 3.76
C GLY A 580 1.56 -10.44 3.05
N GLY A 581 0.51 -11.28 3.05
CA GLY A 581 -0.72 -11.07 2.27
C GLY A 581 -1.70 -10.04 2.86
N GLY A 582 -1.25 -9.20 3.80
CA GLY A 582 -2.10 -8.22 4.48
C GLY A 582 -2.39 -6.97 3.64
N TYR A 583 -1.49 -6.61 2.72
CA TYR A 583 -1.61 -5.40 1.90
C TYR A 583 -1.13 -5.66 0.46
N PRO A 584 -1.94 -5.38 -0.58
CA PRO A 584 -1.55 -5.58 -1.97
C PRO A 584 -0.56 -4.50 -2.43
N ASP A 585 0.73 -4.75 -2.20
CA ASP A 585 1.83 -3.92 -2.72
C ASP A 585 2.20 -4.32 -4.16
N ALA A 586 2.37 -3.32 -5.03
CA ALA A 586 2.81 -3.53 -6.41
C ALA A 586 4.27 -3.99 -6.48
N GLY A 587 5.13 -3.58 -5.53
CA GLY A 587 6.55 -3.91 -5.46
C GLY A 587 6.86 -5.33 -4.96
N PHE A 588 5.92 -5.94 -4.25
CA PHE A 588 6.04 -7.25 -3.62
C PHE A 588 6.64 -8.34 -4.52
N GLY A 589 6.14 -8.47 -5.77
CA GLY A 589 6.54 -9.56 -6.67
C GLY A 589 8.04 -9.53 -6.99
N ILE A 590 8.58 -8.35 -7.27
CA ILE A 590 10.01 -8.18 -7.57
C ILE A 590 10.86 -8.44 -6.31
N GLY A 591 10.41 -7.97 -5.14
CA GLY A 591 11.05 -8.28 -3.86
C GLY A 591 11.08 -9.78 -3.57
N ALA A 592 9.99 -10.50 -3.86
CA ALA A 592 9.91 -11.96 -3.73
C ALA A 592 10.88 -12.68 -4.67
N ARG A 593 11.01 -12.21 -5.92
CA ARG A 593 12.00 -12.75 -6.88
C ARG A 593 13.43 -12.47 -6.46
N GLN A 594 13.71 -11.31 -5.89
CA GLN A 594 15.03 -11.03 -5.31
C GLN A 594 15.30 -11.93 -4.09
N LEU A 595 14.30 -12.22 -3.26
CA LEU A 595 14.45 -13.16 -2.15
C LEU A 595 14.75 -14.59 -2.66
N ALA A 596 14.14 -15.00 -3.77
CA ALA A 596 14.42 -16.27 -4.45
C ALA A 596 15.84 -16.35 -5.05
N ARG A 597 16.64 -15.27 -4.96
CA ARG A 597 18.05 -15.27 -5.41
C ARG A 597 19.06 -15.62 -4.33
N ARG A 598 18.66 -15.61 -3.06
CA ARG A 598 19.58 -15.72 -1.91
C ARG A 598 20.44 -16.99 -1.90
N ALA A 599 21.55 -16.92 -1.17
CA ALA A 599 22.49 -18.03 -1.03
C ALA A 599 22.03 -19.16 -0.11
N ALA A 600 21.22 -18.86 0.90
CA ALA A 600 20.81 -19.81 1.94
C ALA A 600 19.32 -20.20 1.84
N PRO A 601 18.94 -21.45 2.18
CA PRO A 601 17.53 -21.85 2.24
C PRO A 601 16.67 -20.89 3.06
N LEU A 602 15.41 -20.73 2.68
CA LEU A 602 14.48 -19.84 3.37
C LEU A 602 14.16 -20.38 4.76
N GLY A 603 14.08 -19.47 5.73
CA GLY A 603 13.64 -19.80 7.08
C GLY A 603 12.12 -20.05 7.14
N PRO A 604 11.60 -20.53 8.28
CA PRO A 604 10.18 -20.80 8.49
C PRO A 604 9.20 -19.71 8.07
N GLY A 605 9.42 -18.46 8.49
CA GLY A 605 8.53 -17.33 8.23
C GLY A 605 8.60 -16.86 6.78
N ALA A 606 9.81 -16.76 6.25
CA ALA A 606 10.06 -16.46 4.85
C ALA A 606 9.42 -17.49 3.90
N THR A 607 9.51 -18.78 4.24
CA THR A 607 8.97 -19.87 3.43
C THR A 607 7.44 -19.80 3.35
N VAL A 608 6.75 -19.68 4.50
CA VAL A 608 5.28 -19.64 4.51
C VAL A 608 4.74 -18.38 3.80
N ASN A 609 5.40 -17.24 3.97
CA ASN A 609 4.95 -15.98 3.37
C ASN A 609 5.29 -15.89 1.88
N LEU A 610 6.37 -16.54 1.40
CA LEU A 610 6.62 -16.67 -0.04
C LEU A 610 5.56 -17.54 -0.71
N LEU A 611 5.20 -18.69 -0.10
CA LEU A 611 4.14 -19.58 -0.60
C LEU A 611 2.76 -18.91 -0.58
N ALA A 612 2.48 -18.08 0.43
CA ALA A 612 1.23 -17.34 0.52
C ALA A 612 1.21 -16.09 -0.38
N GLY A 613 2.36 -15.63 -0.86
CA GLY A 613 2.54 -14.38 -1.60
C GLY A 613 1.56 -14.14 -2.76
N PRO A 614 1.34 -15.12 -3.67
CA PRO A 614 0.42 -14.93 -4.80
C PRO A 614 -1.04 -14.67 -4.38
N ARG A 615 -1.41 -15.01 -3.14
CA ARG A 615 -2.76 -14.82 -2.62
C ARG A 615 -3.06 -13.34 -2.39
N GLY A 616 -3.93 -12.79 -3.22
CA GLY A 616 -4.35 -11.39 -3.09
C GLY A 616 -3.26 -10.40 -3.46
N ALA A 617 -2.22 -10.85 -4.19
CA ALA A 617 -1.19 -9.98 -4.74
C ALA A 617 -1.81 -8.90 -5.64
N HIS A 618 -1.19 -7.72 -5.66
CA HIS A 618 -1.52 -6.68 -6.62
C HIS A 618 -1.40 -7.25 -8.06
N PRO A 619 -2.26 -6.88 -9.02
CA PRO A 619 -2.21 -7.45 -10.37
C PRO A 619 -0.84 -7.37 -11.06
N VAL A 620 -0.09 -6.29 -10.82
CA VAL A 620 1.27 -6.10 -11.34
C VAL A 620 2.30 -7.03 -10.67
N ALA A 621 2.06 -7.44 -9.42
CA ALA A 621 2.97 -8.30 -8.66
C ALA A 621 2.66 -9.79 -8.79
N ALA A 622 1.45 -10.15 -9.24
CA ALA A 622 0.94 -11.53 -9.17
C ALA A 622 1.79 -12.53 -9.96
N GLU A 623 2.21 -12.17 -11.17
CA GLU A 623 3.04 -13.03 -12.01
C GLU A 623 4.43 -13.24 -11.38
N ASP A 624 5.11 -12.16 -10.99
CA ASP A 624 6.42 -12.22 -10.36
C ASP A 624 6.36 -12.98 -9.02
N ALA A 625 5.28 -12.84 -8.25
CA ALA A 625 5.07 -13.59 -7.00
C ALA A 625 4.97 -15.09 -7.23
N ALA A 626 4.19 -15.54 -8.21
CA ALA A 626 4.06 -16.96 -8.56
C ALA A 626 5.39 -17.51 -9.09
N ARG A 627 6.08 -16.72 -9.92
CA ARG A 627 7.39 -17.06 -10.46
C ARG A 627 8.45 -17.18 -9.36
N ALA A 628 8.42 -16.32 -8.35
CA ALA A 628 9.34 -16.37 -7.22
C ALA A 628 9.28 -17.71 -6.46
N VAL A 629 8.08 -18.28 -6.28
CA VAL A 629 7.91 -19.60 -5.64
C VAL A 629 8.58 -20.69 -6.47
N THR A 630 8.36 -20.67 -7.78
CA THR A 630 8.94 -21.66 -8.70
C THR A 630 10.47 -21.53 -8.78
N GLU A 631 10.98 -20.30 -8.88
CA GLU A 631 12.42 -19.99 -8.87
C GLU A 631 13.07 -20.45 -7.56
N ALA A 632 12.42 -20.20 -6.41
CA ALA A 632 12.90 -20.63 -5.11
C ALA A 632 12.91 -22.15 -4.95
N TRP A 633 11.89 -22.86 -5.45
CA TRP A 633 11.87 -24.32 -5.47
C TRP A 633 12.99 -24.90 -6.34
N ALA A 634 13.10 -24.44 -7.59
CA ALA A 634 14.11 -24.92 -8.54
C ALA A 634 15.54 -24.75 -8.02
N ARG A 635 15.78 -23.70 -7.24
CA ARG A 635 17.09 -23.43 -6.60
C ARG A 635 17.32 -24.17 -5.30
N GLY A 636 16.35 -24.93 -4.79
CA GLY A 636 16.45 -25.63 -3.51
C GLY A 636 16.39 -24.70 -2.29
N LEU A 637 15.73 -23.53 -2.41
CA LEU A 637 15.53 -22.60 -1.30
C LEU A 637 14.33 -22.98 -0.43
N LEU A 638 13.33 -23.63 -1.01
CA LEU A 638 12.16 -24.16 -0.29
C LEU A 638 12.43 -25.60 0.15
N ARG A 639 12.33 -25.85 1.46
CA ARG A 639 12.62 -27.16 2.08
C ARG A 639 11.35 -27.71 2.76
N PRO A 640 10.97 -28.98 2.48
CA PRO A 640 9.89 -29.65 3.20
C PRO A 640 10.07 -29.57 4.72
N GLY A 641 8.99 -29.30 5.45
CA GLY A 641 8.99 -29.25 6.92
C GLY A 641 9.60 -27.99 7.56
N ILE A 642 10.09 -27.03 6.78
CA ILE A 642 10.63 -25.76 7.32
C ILE A 642 9.55 -24.70 7.52
N ALA A 643 8.57 -24.61 6.60
CA ALA A 643 7.51 -23.61 6.68
C ALA A 643 6.70 -23.72 7.97
N GLU A 644 6.53 -22.62 8.69
CA GLU A 644 5.74 -22.60 9.92
C GLU A 644 4.50 -21.70 9.78
N ALA A 645 3.33 -22.32 9.83
CA ALA A 645 2.04 -21.65 9.61
C ALA A 645 1.75 -20.49 10.59
N ARG A 646 2.38 -20.47 11.78
CA ARG A 646 2.23 -19.41 12.79
C ARG A 646 2.81 -18.06 12.36
N TYR A 647 3.74 -18.04 11.40
CA TYR A 647 4.33 -16.81 10.85
C TYR A 647 3.55 -16.26 9.64
N LEU A 648 2.48 -16.93 9.22
CA LEU A 648 1.69 -16.50 8.06
C LEU A 648 1.17 -15.06 8.25
N ASP A 649 1.40 -14.24 7.22
CA ASP A 649 1.12 -12.81 7.16
C ASP A 649 1.82 -11.99 8.26
N TRP A 650 2.82 -12.58 8.93
CA TRP A 650 3.41 -12.06 10.15
C TRP A 650 2.37 -11.70 11.21
N ASN A 651 1.23 -12.40 11.23
CA ASN A 651 0.15 -12.18 12.19
C ASN A 651 0.06 -13.36 13.15
N VAL A 652 -0.20 -13.10 14.44
CA VAL A 652 -0.40 -14.19 15.43
C VAL A 652 -1.63 -15.04 15.10
N VAL A 653 -2.63 -14.46 14.42
CA VAL A 653 -3.79 -15.19 13.91
C VAL A 653 -3.78 -15.12 12.38
N PRO A 654 -3.65 -16.26 11.67
CA PRO A 654 -3.57 -16.25 10.22
C PRO A 654 -4.89 -15.82 9.58
N GLY A 655 -4.79 -14.95 8.57
CA GLY A 655 -5.93 -14.40 7.85
C GLY A 655 -6.14 -15.05 6.48
N GLN A 656 -7.26 -14.72 5.82
CA GLN A 656 -7.54 -15.03 4.40
C GLN A 656 -7.33 -16.51 3.97
N LEU A 657 -7.60 -17.47 4.85
CA LEU A 657 -7.32 -18.90 4.59
C LEU A 657 -8.06 -19.47 3.38
N ALA A 658 -9.28 -18.98 3.11
CA ALA A 658 -10.09 -19.41 1.96
C ALA A 658 -9.42 -19.07 0.62
N ALA A 659 -8.72 -17.93 0.53
CA ALA A 659 -7.98 -17.53 -0.66
C ALA A 659 -6.62 -18.22 -0.76
N LEU A 660 -6.07 -18.69 0.37
CA LEU A 660 -4.78 -19.38 0.42
C LEU A 660 -4.88 -20.82 -0.09
N ALA A 661 -5.95 -21.52 0.27
CA ALA A 661 -6.16 -22.92 -0.10
C ALA A 661 -5.97 -23.20 -1.61
N PRO A 662 -6.57 -22.45 -2.55
CA PRO A 662 -6.35 -22.68 -3.98
C PRO A 662 -4.91 -22.39 -4.42
N VAL A 663 -4.27 -21.36 -3.90
CA VAL A 663 -2.86 -21.03 -4.23
C VAL A 663 -1.92 -22.16 -3.82
N LEU A 664 -2.13 -22.71 -2.61
CA LEU A 664 -1.34 -23.85 -2.13
C LEU A 664 -1.61 -25.12 -2.96
N LEU A 665 -2.85 -25.35 -3.41
CA LEU A 665 -3.16 -26.45 -4.30
C LEU A 665 -2.44 -26.34 -5.65
N ASP A 666 -2.40 -25.14 -6.23
CA ASP A 666 -1.70 -24.90 -7.50
C ASP A 666 -0.18 -25.17 -7.34
N HIS A 667 0.44 -24.69 -6.25
CA HIS A 667 1.83 -25.01 -5.93
C HIS A 667 2.07 -26.51 -5.71
N ALA A 668 1.12 -27.22 -5.08
CA ALA A 668 1.23 -28.66 -4.91
C ALA A 668 1.23 -29.39 -6.27
N ASP A 669 0.40 -28.97 -7.21
CA ASP A 669 0.37 -29.51 -8.57
C ASP A 669 1.64 -29.20 -9.37
N ASP A 670 2.28 -28.06 -9.10
CA ASP A 670 3.57 -27.68 -9.67
C ASP A 670 4.76 -28.51 -9.15
N GLY A 671 4.55 -29.42 -8.19
CA GLY A 671 5.61 -30.29 -7.65
C GLY A 671 5.99 -30.03 -6.20
N LEU A 672 5.36 -29.06 -5.54
CA LEU A 672 5.72 -28.64 -4.19
C LEU A 672 4.84 -29.30 -3.12
N ALA A 673 4.17 -30.42 -3.41
CA ALA A 673 3.25 -31.07 -2.47
C ALA A 673 3.94 -31.42 -1.13
N ALA A 674 5.21 -31.80 -1.15
CA ALA A 674 6.02 -32.08 0.05
C ALA A 674 6.23 -30.85 0.96
N VAL A 675 6.18 -29.64 0.41
CA VAL A 675 6.29 -28.38 1.16
C VAL A 675 4.90 -27.89 1.58
N VAL A 676 3.91 -28.02 0.70
CA VAL A 676 2.54 -27.52 0.92
C VAL A 676 1.75 -28.36 1.91
N TRP A 677 1.87 -29.68 1.86
CA TRP A 677 1.07 -30.59 2.68
C TRP A 677 1.20 -30.32 4.19
N PRO A 678 2.42 -30.19 4.76
CA PRO A 678 2.59 -29.80 6.17
C PRO A 678 1.95 -28.44 6.49
N VAL A 679 2.10 -27.45 5.60
CA VAL A 679 1.54 -26.10 5.81
C VAL A 679 0.01 -26.14 5.91
N LEU A 680 -0.66 -26.87 5.02
CA LEU A 680 -2.12 -27.04 5.09
C LEU A 680 -2.54 -27.75 6.38
N ALA A 681 -1.82 -28.80 6.78
CA ALA A 681 -2.10 -29.55 8.01
C ALA A 681 -1.97 -28.66 9.26
N ASP A 682 -0.91 -27.85 9.34
CA ASP A 682 -0.66 -26.92 10.44
C ASP A 682 -1.71 -25.81 10.50
N LEU A 683 -2.11 -25.25 9.35
CA LEU A 683 -3.17 -24.24 9.30
C LEU A 683 -4.52 -24.79 9.79
N VAL A 684 -4.83 -26.06 9.51
CA VAL A 684 -6.02 -26.71 10.07
C VAL A 684 -5.89 -26.90 11.59
N ALA A 685 -4.71 -27.28 12.08
CA ALA A 685 -4.47 -27.39 13.53
C ALA A 685 -4.68 -26.04 14.24
N ILE A 686 -4.06 -24.97 13.73
CA ILE A 686 -4.25 -23.60 14.24
C ILE A 686 -5.73 -23.20 14.23
N ALA A 687 -6.45 -23.54 13.15
CA ALA A 687 -7.86 -23.21 13.03
C ALA A 687 -8.75 -23.98 14.02
N VAL A 688 -8.38 -25.21 14.39
CA VAL A 688 -9.10 -26.05 15.36
C VAL A 688 -8.86 -25.56 16.79
N ASP A 689 -7.64 -25.15 17.12
CA ASP A 689 -7.23 -24.68 18.45
C ASP A 689 -7.74 -23.27 18.76
N ALA A 690 -8.12 -22.50 17.73
CA ALA A 690 -8.72 -21.19 17.91
C ALA A 690 -10.07 -21.27 18.69
N PRO A 691 -10.43 -20.26 19.51
CA PRO A 691 -11.68 -20.24 20.28
C PRO A 691 -12.95 -20.43 19.42
N ARG A 692 -12.87 -20.05 18.14
CA ARG A 692 -13.85 -20.34 17.10
C ARG A 692 -13.08 -20.76 15.85
N LEU A 693 -13.63 -21.71 15.09
CA LEU A 693 -13.06 -22.12 13.80
C LEU A 693 -12.83 -20.88 12.93
N LEU A 694 -11.62 -20.76 12.39
CA LEU A 694 -11.23 -19.63 11.55
C LEU A 694 -11.98 -19.66 10.21
N ALA A 695 -12.26 -18.48 9.67
CA ALA A 695 -12.85 -18.37 8.34
C ALA A 695 -11.87 -18.94 7.29
N GLY A 696 -12.36 -19.84 6.43
CA GLY A 696 -11.52 -20.56 5.46
C GLY A 696 -11.10 -21.98 5.88
N THR A 697 -11.46 -22.43 7.09
CA THR A 697 -11.14 -23.81 7.54
C THR A 697 -11.72 -24.89 6.62
N ALA A 698 -12.87 -24.63 5.98
CA ALA A 698 -13.49 -25.59 5.07
C ALA A 698 -12.63 -25.79 3.81
N GLU A 699 -12.17 -24.70 3.24
CA GLU A 699 -11.31 -24.67 2.06
C GLU A 699 -9.97 -25.38 2.33
N LEU A 700 -9.37 -25.20 3.51
CA LEU A 700 -8.16 -25.92 3.90
C LEU A 700 -8.39 -27.44 4.03
N ALA A 701 -9.50 -27.86 4.65
CA ALA A 701 -9.85 -29.27 4.78
C ALA A 701 -10.15 -29.92 3.42
N GLU A 702 -10.77 -29.18 2.49
CA GLU A 702 -11.01 -29.61 1.11
C GLU A 702 -9.72 -29.72 0.30
N ALA A 703 -8.75 -28.81 0.51
CA ALA A 703 -7.44 -28.91 -0.10
C ALA A 703 -6.68 -30.16 0.38
N LEU A 704 -6.69 -30.45 1.68
CA LEU A 704 -6.11 -31.68 2.22
C LEU A 704 -6.81 -32.94 1.69
N LEU A 705 -8.15 -32.92 1.56
CA LEU A 705 -8.89 -34.01 0.93
C LEU A 705 -8.42 -34.25 -0.51
N ALA A 706 -8.24 -33.20 -1.30
CA ALA A 706 -7.80 -33.31 -2.68
C ALA A 706 -6.37 -33.87 -2.81
N LEU A 707 -5.48 -33.55 -1.87
CA LEU A 707 -4.07 -33.98 -1.87
C LEU A 707 -3.83 -35.33 -1.17
N ALA A 708 -4.80 -35.83 -0.38
CA ALA A 708 -4.61 -37.03 0.43
C ALA A 708 -4.24 -38.29 -0.37
N PRO A 709 -4.84 -38.58 -1.55
CA PRO A 709 -4.40 -39.71 -2.37
C PRO A 709 -2.92 -39.65 -2.75
N GLY A 710 -2.45 -38.47 -3.19
CA GLY A 710 -1.06 -38.26 -3.57
C GLY A 710 -0.09 -38.37 -2.38
N ALA A 711 -0.51 -37.92 -1.19
CA ALA A 711 0.29 -38.09 0.03
C ALA A 711 0.45 -39.58 0.41
N VAL A 712 -0.62 -40.37 0.32
CA VAL A 712 -0.58 -41.81 0.58
C VAL A 712 0.30 -42.53 -0.43
N ALA A 713 0.17 -42.20 -1.73
CA ALA A 713 1.02 -42.75 -2.78
C ALA A 713 2.51 -42.39 -2.56
N ALA A 714 2.80 -41.14 -2.19
CA ALA A 714 4.17 -40.71 -1.92
C ALA A 714 4.83 -41.48 -0.76
N VAL A 715 4.09 -41.79 0.30
CA VAL A 715 4.60 -42.64 1.39
C VAL A 715 4.78 -44.07 0.93
N ALA A 716 3.82 -44.64 0.20
CA ALA A 716 3.90 -45.99 -0.33
C ALA A 716 5.13 -46.18 -1.26
N ASP A 717 5.46 -45.14 -2.03
CA ASP A 717 6.61 -45.12 -2.93
C ASP A 717 7.95 -44.75 -2.24
N GLY A 718 7.95 -44.49 -0.92
CA GLY A 718 9.13 -44.07 -0.18
C GLY A 718 9.63 -42.65 -0.50
N ARG A 719 8.80 -41.81 -1.15
CA ARG A 719 9.08 -40.40 -1.47
C ARG A 719 8.80 -39.46 -0.30
N ALA A 720 7.99 -39.89 0.66
CA ALA A 720 7.69 -39.17 1.89
C ALA A 720 7.76 -40.10 3.11
N PRO A 721 8.14 -39.59 4.30
CA PRO A 721 8.11 -40.37 5.53
C PRO A 721 6.67 -40.65 6.00
N GLU A 722 6.43 -41.74 6.74
CA GLU A 722 5.08 -42.16 7.16
C GLU A 722 4.36 -41.13 8.07
N ASP A 723 5.12 -40.34 8.82
CA ASP A 723 4.62 -39.34 9.77
C ASP A 723 3.82 -38.21 9.11
N VAL A 724 4.03 -37.94 7.80
CA VAL A 724 3.25 -36.93 7.05
C VAL A 724 1.76 -37.26 7.02
N LEU A 725 1.36 -38.54 7.19
CA LEU A 725 -0.04 -38.98 7.19
C LEU A 725 -0.71 -38.90 8.58
N ALA A 726 0.00 -38.43 9.61
CA ALA A 726 -0.54 -38.30 10.96
C ALA A 726 -1.61 -37.21 11.05
N VAL A 727 -1.34 -36.02 10.50
CA VAL A 727 -2.24 -34.85 10.38
C VAL A 727 -3.19 -34.64 11.58
N PRO A 728 -2.66 -34.44 12.80
CA PRO A 728 -3.46 -34.43 14.04
C PRO A 728 -4.58 -33.38 14.05
N GLY A 729 -4.33 -32.18 13.53
CA GLY A 729 -5.34 -31.12 13.41
C GLY A 729 -6.54 -31.52 12.55
N LEU A 730 -6.29 -32.22 11.43
CA LEU A 730 -7.34 -32.71 10.53
C LEU A 730 -8.19 -33.79 11.20
N ARG A 731 -7.55 -34.71 11.95
CA ARG A 731 -8.26 -35.74 12.73
C ARG A 731 -9.08 -35.14 13.86
N ALA A 732 -8.55 -34.13 14.55
CA ALA A 732 -9.29 -33.37 15.58
C ALA A 732 -10.52 -32.66 14.98
N LEU A 733 -10.38 -32.06 13.80
CA LEU A 733 -11.50 -31.45 13.07
C LEU A 733 -12.58 -32.49 12.70
N ALA A 734 -12.19 -33.66 12.21
CA ALA A 734 -13.10 -34.74 11.83
C ALA A 734 -13.90 -35.31 13.02
N ALA A 735 -13.30 -35.31 14.22
CA ALA A 735 -13.89 -35.78 15.46
C ALA A 735 -14.93 -34.82 16.06
N ARG A 736 -15.01 -33.56 15.62
CA ARG A 736 -15.99 -32.59 16.14
C ARG A 736 -17.42 -33.04 15.88
N SER A 737 -18.30 -32.80 16.85
CA SER A 737 -19.74 -32.97 16.68
C SER A 737 -20.30 -31.86 15.77
N GLY A 738 -21.04 -32.27 14.73
CA GLY A 738 -21.59 -31.35 13.72
C GLY A 738 -21.47 -31.88 12.30
N SER A 739 -22.11 -31.15 11.38
CA SER A 739 -22.17 -31.43 9.94
C SER A 739 -21.74 -30.21 9.11
N SER A 740 -20.86 -29.36 9.66
CA SER A 740 -20.33 -28.22 8.92
C SER A 740 -19.50 -28.72 7.73
N ARG A 741 -19.43 -27.91 6.66
CA ARG A 741 -18.65 -28.21 5.46
C ARG A 741 -17.21 -28.63 5.78
N ALA A 742 -16.56 -27.94 6.70
CA ALA A 742 -15.21 -28.27 7.18
C ALA A 742 -15.11 -29.65 7.85
N VAL A 743 -16.08 -30.01 8.71
CA VAL A 743 -16.10 -31.32 9.39
C VAL A 743 -16.37 -32.45 8.41
N VAL A 744 -17.25 -32.23 7.43
CA VAL A 744 -17.56 -33.21 6.38
C VAL A 744 -16.32 -33.48 5.51
N ALA A 745 -15.63 -32.43 5.05
CA ALA A 745 -14.40 -32.55 4.27
C ALA A 745 -13.29 -33.25 5.07
N ALA A 746 -13.11 -32.89 6.34
CA ALA A 746 -12.11 -33.52 7.21
C ALA A 746 -12.38 -35.02 7.42
N ARG A 747 -13.64 -35.43 7.60
CA ARG A 747 -13.99 -36.86 7.71
C ARG A 747 -13.70 -37.63 6.42
N ALA A 748 -14.02 -37.04 5.27
CA ALA A 748 -13.72 -37.64 3.97
C ALA A 748 -12.20 -37.80 3.78
N ALA A 749 -11.39 -36.79 4.15
CA ALA A 749 -9.95 -36.86 4.03
C ALA A 749 -9.35 -37.93 4.96
N VAL A 750 -9.77 -37.97 6.23
CA VAL A 750 -9.32 -38.96 7.20
C VAL A 750 -9.68 -40.39 6.80
N ALA A 751 -10.79 -40.59 6.09
CA ALA A 751 -11.18 -41.92 5.58
C ALA A 751 -10.21 -42.47 4.51
N LEU A 752 -9.43 -41.61 3.86
CA LEU A 752 -8.40 -42.00 2.88
C LEU A 752 -7.04 -42.30 3.53
N LEU A 753 -6.84 -41.89 4.79
CA LEU A 753 -5.56 -42.00 5.49
C LEU A 753 -5.52 -43.27 6.35
N PRO A 754 -4.35 -43.90 6.52
CA PRO A 754 -4.20 -45.04 7.42
C PRO A 754 -4.54 -44.66 8.87
N ALA A 755 -4.87 -45.66 9.69
CA ALA A 755 -5.00 -45.46 11.13
C ALA A 755 -3.67 -44.92 11.69
N PRO A 756 -3.68 -43.98 12.66
CA PRO A 756 -2.46 -43.40 13.17
C PRO A 756 -1.58 -44.49 13.79
N VAL A 757 -0.36 -44.64 13.28
CA VAL A 757 0.70 -45.34 14.00
C VAL A 757 1.09 -44.40 15.13
N VAL A 758 0.74 -44.72 16.37
CA VAL A 758 1.16 -43.94 17.55
C VAL A 758 2.58 -44.41 17.89
N PRO A 759 3.63 -43.61 17.66
CA PRO A 759 4.94 -43.95 18.19
C PRO A 759 4.89 -43.69 19.70
N ASP A 760 5.44 -44.62 20.49
CA ASP A 760 5.64 -44.47 21.93
C ASP A 760 6.81 -43.50 22.18
N VAL A 761 6.60 -42.22 21.82
CA VAL A 761 7.49 -41.13 22.19
C VAL A 761 7.03 -40.68 23.58
N PRO A 762 7.92 -40.64 24.60
CA PRO A 762 7.60 -40.00 25.85
C PRO A 762 7.16 -38.58 25.53
N VAL A 763 5.88 -38.30 25.75
CA VAL A 763 5.33 -36.94 25.67
C VAL A 763 6.31 -36.04 26.42
N PRO A 764 7.04 -35.13 25.74
CA PRO A 764 7.80 -34.14 26.45
C PRO A 764 6.80 -33.49 27.39
N ALA A 765 7.15 -33.40 28.67
CA ALA A 765 6.30 -32.74 29.66
C ALA A 765 5.75 -31.48 29.00
N PRO A 766 4.41 -31.26 29.02
CA PRO A 766 3.78 -30.20 28.25
C PRO A 766 4.62 -28.95 28.45
N GLU A 767 5.22 -28.47 27.35
CA GLU A 767 5.77 -27.13 27.33
C GLU A 767 4.68 -26.26 27.93
N PRO A 768 4.97 -25.48 28.99
CA PRO A 768 3.94 -24.87 29.80
C PRO A 768 2.95 -24.22 28.86
N ALA A 769 1.68 -24.58 29.01
CA ALA A 769 0.61 -23.93 28.27
C ALA A 769 0.91 -22.43 28.25
N PRO A 770 0.78 -21.74 27.10
CA PRO A 770 0.87 -20.28 27.11
C PRO A 770 0.02 -19.81 28.30
N PRO A 771 0.57 -18.93 29.16
CA PRO A 771 0.07 -18.74 30.51
C PRO A 771 -1.45 -18.72 30.55
N ALA A 772 -2.03 -19.48 31.47
CA ALA A 772 -3.45 -19.46 31.75
C ALA A 772 -3.88 -18.02 32.02
N ASP A 773 -4.52 -17.39 31.03
CA ASP A 773 -4.70 -15.93 30.93
C ASP A 773 -3.35 -15.18 30.97
N PRO A 774 -3.10 -14.18 30.10
CA PRO A 774 -2.06 -13.21 30.38
C PRO A 774 -2.31 -12.70 31.79
N SER A 775 -1.25 -12.62 32.61
CA SER A 775 -1.32 -11.85 33.85
C SER A 775 -2.05 -10.55 33.53
N LEU A 776 -3.08 -10.20 34.31
CA LEU A 776 -3.78 -8.92 34.15
C LEU A 776 -2.79 -7.75 34.07
N ASP A 777 -1.58 -7.89 34.63
CA ASP A 777 -0.50 -6.91 34.56
C ASP A 777 0.12 -6.75 33.16
N ALA A 778 0.09 -7.77 32.32
CA ALA A 778 0.56 -7.70 30.93
C ALA A 778 -0.45 -7.03 30.01
N ASP A 779 -1.73 -7.41 30.11
CA ASP A 779 -2.81 -6.87 29.25
C ASP A 779 -3.39 -5.54 29.77
N TRP A 780 -3.34 -5.31 31.09
CA TRP A 780 -3.86 -4.11 31.76
C TRP A 780 -2.92 -3.65 32.89
N PRO A 781 -1.73 -3.12 32.58
CA PRO A 781 -0.79 -2.62 33.58
C PRO A 781 -1.43 -1.64 34.59
N ALA A 782 -0.92 -1.58 35.81
CA ALA A 782 -1.38 -0.61 36.80
C ALA A 782 -1.19 0.83 36.28
N GLY A 783 -2.26 1.63 36.29
CA GLY A 783 -2.27 2.99 35.72
C GLY A 783 -2.59 3.07 34.22
N ALA A 784 -2.68 1.95 33.50
CA ALA A 784 -3.05 1.98 32.09
C ALA A 784 -4.47 2.54 31.91
N GLY A 785 -4.60 3.55 31.04
CA GLY A 785 -5.87 4.23 30.77
C GLY A 785 -6.37 5.16 31.88
N SER A 786 -5.52 5.55 32.85
CA SER A 786 -5.89 6.40 33.99
C SER A 786 -5.81 7.91 33.73
N LEU A 787 -5.44 8.35 32.51
CA LEU A 787 -5.35 9.77 32.19
C LEU A 787 -6.70 10.46 32.34
N ALA A 788 -6.66 11.66 32.90
CA ALA A 788 -7.83 12.49 33.11
C ALA A 788 -8.48 12.90 31.78
N GLU A 789 -9.78 13.14 31.82
CA GLU A 789 -10.51 13.70 30.69
C GLU A 789 -10.10 15.16 30.45
N VAL A 790 -9.95 15.51 29.16
CA VAL A 790 -9.88 16.91 28.71
C VAL A 790 -11.17 17.24 27.98
N ALA A 791 -12.14 17.76 28.72
CA ALA A 791 -13.44 18.14 28.20
C ALA A 791 -13.35 19.49 27.47
N ASP A 792 -13.80 19.54 26.22
CA ASP A 792 -13.79 20.75 25.38
C ASP A 792 -15.16 21.42 25.23
N GLY A 793 -16.24 20.75 25.66
CA GLY A 793 -17.61 21.25 25.54
C GLY A 793 -18.12 21.38 24.10
N ILE A 794 -17.39 20.85 23.11
CA ILE A 794 -17.73 20.97 21.69
C ILE A 794 -18.99 20.17 21.37
N ALA A 795 -19.91 20.79 20.63
CA ALA A 795 -21.02 20.06 20.03
C ALA A 795 -20.53 19.35 18.77
N LEU A 796 -20.77 18.03 18.69
CA LEU A 796 -20.33 17.17 17.60
C LEU A 796 -21.54 16.51 16.95
N THR A 797 -21.56 16.53 15.62
CA THR A 797 -22.45 15.66 14.82
C THR A 797 -21.61 14.77 13.91
N ALA A 798 -22.04 13.52 13.70
CA ALA A 798 -21.36 12.57 12.83
C ALA A 798 -22.36 11.97 11.84
N GLN A 799 -21.99 11.96 10.56
CA GLN A 799 -22.81 11.43 9.47
C GLN A 799 -21.94 10.79 8.40
N TRP A 800 -22.50 9.88 7.59
CA TRP A 800 -21.81 9.40 6.40
C TRP A 800 -21.55 10.57 5.45
N GLU A 801 -20.29 10.75 5.03
CA GLU A 801 -19.93 11.77 4.05
C GLU A 801 -20.59 11.51 2.70
N ASP A 802 -20.50 10.25 2.25
CA ASP A 802 -21.25 9.71 1.12
C ASP A 802 -21.85 8.35 1.53
N PRO A 803 -23.16 8.28 1.82
CA PRO A 803 -23.84 7.03 2.14
C PRO A 803 -23.85 6.00 0.99
N GLY A 804 -23.68 6.44 -0.26
CA GLY A 804 -23.68 5.62 -1.47
C GLY A 804 -22.32 5.04 -1.84
N ALA A 805 -21.23 5.53 -1.25
CA ALA A 805 -19.88 5.06 -1.50
C ALA A 805 -19.70 3.56 -1.16
N THR A 806 -18.87 2.88 -1.96
CA THR A 806 -18.45 1.49 -1.72
C THR A 806 -17.62 1.34 -0.43
N THR A 807 -16.88 2.39 -0.07
CA THR A 807 -16.14 2.52 1.20
C THR A 807 -16.56 3.81 1.90
N LYS A 808 -17.33 3.69 2.98
CA LYS A 808 -17.96 4.83 3.64
C LYS A 808 -17.06 5.47 4.70
N MET A 809 -17.09 6.80 4.77
CA MET A 809 -16.43 7.60 5.80
C MET A 809 -17.43 8.39 6.62
N LEU A 810 -17.08 8.64 7.88
CA LEU A 810 -17.79 9.60 8.71
C LEU A 810 -17.20 11.00 8.53
N ALA A 811 -18.07 11.97 8.29
CA ALA A 811 -17.79 13.39 8.44
C ALA A 811 -18.25 13.83 9.84
N PHE A 812 -17.38 14.50 10.57
CA PHE A 812 -17.67 15.06 11.89
C PHE A 812 -17.76 16.57 11.80
N ASP A 813 -18.91 17.15 12.12
CA ASP A 813 -19.05 18.61 12.20
C ASP A 813 -18.93 19.03 13.68
N LEU A 814 -17.94 19.88 13.95
CA LEU A 814 -17.58 20.39 15.28
C LEU A 814 -17.98 21.86 15.40
N VAL A 815 -18.71 22.18 16.47
CA VAL A 815 -19.14 23.55 16.78
C VAL A 815 -18.54 23.96 18.12
N LEU A 816 -17.72 25.01 18.11
CA LEU A 816 -17.00 25.51 19.29
C LEU A 816 -17.94 26.35 20.18
N PRO A 817 -17.88 26.20 21.52
CA PRO A 817 -18.77 26.96 22.44
C PRO A 817 -18.65 28.48 22.32
N ASP A 818 -17.44 28.99 22.05
CA ASP A 818 -17.17 30.41 21.88
C ASP A 818 -17.41 30.92 20.45
N ARG A 819 -17.70 30.00 19.50
CA ARG A 819 -17.99 30.31 18.09
C ARG A 819 -19.14 29.46 17.55
N PRO A 820 -20.37 29.60 18.08
CA PRO A 820 -21.50 28.74 17.72
C PRO A 820 -21.99 28.89 16.27
N GLY A 821 -21.59 29.97 15.57
CA GLY A 821 -21.90 30.20 14.16
C GLY A 821 -20.92 29.57 13.17
N GLU A 822 -19.82 29.00 13.65
CA GLU A 822 -18.77 28.41 12.82
C GLU A 822 -18.78 26.88 12.95
N VAL A 823 -18.81 26.20 11.81
CA VAL A 823 -18.82 24.73 11.75
C VAL A 823 -17.53 24.24 11.13
N TYR A 824 -16.79 23.43 11.89
CA TYR A 824 -15.53 22.84 11.47
C TYR A 824 -15.74 21.37 11.13
N ARG A 825 -15.66 21.04 9.85
CA ARG A 825 -15.84 19.68 9.33
C ARG A 825 -14.53 18.90 9.34
N VAL A 826 -14.54 17.71 9.92
CA VAL A 826 -13.43 16.77 9.96
C VAL A 826 -13.79 15.53 9.15
N VAL A 827 -13.00 15.26 8.12
CA VAL A 827 -13.05 14.03 7.31
C VAL A 827 -11.63 13.50 7.26
N LYS A 828 -11.40 12.25 7.68
CA LYS A 828 -10.05 11.85 8.10
C LYS A 828 -9.68 10.43 7.71
N GLY A 829 -8.58 10.31 6.97
CA GLY A 829 -7.84 9.06 6.70
C GLY A 829 -6.35 9.12 7.10
N TRP A 830 -5.82 10.31 7.39
CA TRP A 830 -4.46 10.56 7.85
C TRP A 830 -4.48 10.96 9.34
N THR A 831 -3.56 10.45 10.17
CA THR A 831 -3.68 10.48 11.65
C THR A 831 -2.57 11.23 12.39
N TYR A 832 -1.54 11.67 11.69
CA TYR A 832 -0.31 12.21 12.30
C TYR A 832 -0.53 13.46 13.17
N ASP A 833 -1.45 14.34 12.78
CA ASP A 833 -1.86 15.52 13.57
C ASP A 833 -2.39 15.16 14.96
N LEU A 834 -3.19 14.09 15.08
CA LEU A 834 -3.73 13.61 16.35
C LEU A 834 -2.68 12.84 17.16
N GLU A 835 -1.91 11.97 16.51
CA GLU A 835 -1.01 11.04 17.21
C GLU A 835 0.35 11.66 17.58
N SER A 836 0.81 12.65 16.80
CA SER A 836 2.14 13.26 16.92
C SER A 836 2.10 14.77 17.21
N GLU A 837 1.06 15.51 16.81
CA GLU A 837 1.02 16.98 16.93
C GLU A 837 -0.02 17.52 17.94
N GLY A 838 -0.90 16.66 18.46
CA GLY A 838 -1.92 17.02 19.46
C GLY A 838 -2.92 18.05 18.95
N GLN A 839 -3.24 17.97 17.65
CA GLN A 839 -4.18 18.87 16.97
C GLN A 839 -5.04 18.09 15.97
N CYS A 840 -6.14 18.68 15.52
CA CYS A 840 -7.07 18.06 14.59
C CYS A 840 -7.26 18.95 13.36
N ALA A 841 -6.91 18.41 12.19
CA ALA A 841 -7.17 19.05 10.91
C ALA A 841 -8.68 19.03 10.60
N ALA A 842 -9.20 20.20 10.22
CA ALA A 842 -10.59 20.43 9.86
C ALA A 842 -10.69 21.40 8.67
N THR A 843 -11.88 21.52 8.10
CA THR A 843 -12.24 22.54 7.12
C THR A 843 -13.42 23.33 7.65
N GLU A 844 -13.32 24.66 7.65
CA GLU A 844 -14.45 25.52 8.02
C GLU A 844 -15.52 25.48 6.91
N ARG A 845 -16.75 25.06 7.21
CA ARG A 845 -17.79 24.86 6.18
C ARG A 845 -18.25 26.15 5.49
N GLY A 846 -18.14 27.30 6.16
CA GLY A 846 -18.57 28.58 5.61
C GLY A 846 -17.63 29.12 4.52
N THR A 847 -16.33 28.87 4.67
CA THR A 847 -15.26 29.46 3.84
C THR A 847 -14.52 28.42 3.00
N GLY A 848 -14.59 27.14 3.36
CA GLY A 848 -13.72 26.09 2.81
C GLY A 848 -12.27 26.18 3.28
N ALA A 849 -11.95 27.07 4.23
CA ALA A 849 -10.60 27.28 4.71
C ALA A 849 -10.11 26.12 5.59
N ALA A 850 -8.82 25.79 5.46
CA ALA A 850 -8.18 24.83 6.36
C ALA A 850 -8.11 25.39 7.79
N ALA A 851 -8.46 24.55 8.76
CA ALA A 851 -8.49 24.90 10.17
C ALA A 851 -7.79 23.81 11.00
N TRP A 852 -6.92 24.22 11.92
CA TRP A 852 -6.16 23.34 12.80
C TRP A 852 -6.58 23.59 14.23
N LEU A 853 -7.30 22.63 14.81
CA LEU A 853 -7.90 22.71 16.13
C LEU A 853 -6.93 22.16 17.18
N SER A 854 -6.58 22.94 18.20
CA SER A 854 -5.69 22.48 19.29
C SER A 854 -6.12 23.01 20.65
N TRP A 855 -5.96 22.20 21.70
CA TRP A 855 -6.26 22.61 23.08
C TRP A 855 -5.20 23.59 23.59
N ASP A 856 -5.55 24.73 24.17
CA ASP A 856 -4.58 25.69 24.75
C ASP A 856 -4.33 25.51 26.27
N GLY A 857 -5.03 24.55 26.89
CA GLY A 857 -5.09 24.38 28.34
C GLY A 857 -6.48 24.71 28.91
N THR A 858 -7.25 25.54 28.21
CA THR A 858 -8.56 26.06 28.67
C THR A 858 -9.67 25.91 27.64
N ARG A 859 -9.35 26.01 26.34
CA ARG A 859 -10.31 25.88 25.23
C ARG A 859 -9.63 25.37 23.96
N ILE A 860 -10.45 25.03 22.96
CA ILE A 860 -9.96 24.77 21.60
C ILE A 860 -9.65 26.10 20.91
N THR A 861 -8.43 26.19 20.39
CA THR A 861 -7.96 27.28 19.53
C THR A 861 -7.92 26.81 18.08
N VAL A 862 -8.13 27.75 17.16
CA VAL A 862 -8.19 27.50 15.72
C VAL A 862 -7.04 28.24 15.06
N SER A 863 -6.23 27.53 14.28
CA SER A 863 -5.14 28.10 13.48
C SER A 863 -5.39 27.84 11.99
N PRO A 864 -5.13 28.81 11.09
CA PRO A 864 -5.16 28.55 9.65
C PRO A 864 -3.93 27.74 9.17
N HIS A 865 -2.93 27.57 10.03
CA HIS A 865 -1.66 26.91 9.72
C HIS A 865 -1.44 25.67 10.59
N ARG A 866 -0.95 24.59 9.97
CA ARG A 866 -0.56 23.33 10.65
C ARG A 866 0.55 23.55 11.65
N ASP A 867 1.60 24.24 11.23
CA ASP A 867 2.59 24.79 12.12
C ASP A 867 2.09 26.13 12.66
N ARG A 868 1.27 26.06 13.70
CA ARG A 868 0.72 27.21 14.41
C ARG A 868 1.80 28.06 15.12
N VAL A 869 3.00 27.53 15.32
CA VAL A 869 4.10 28.25 15.99
C VAL A 869 4.79 29.17 14.99
N ASN A 870 5.09 28.66 13.80
CA ASN A 870 5.83 29.38 12.77
C ASN A 870 4.94 29.97 11.66
N GLY A 871 3.63 29.74 11.70
CA GLY A 871 2.67 30.22 10.70
C GLY A 871 2.83 29.55 9.33
N ARG A 872 3.16 28.26 9.30
CA ARG A 872 3.43 27.51 8.06
C ARG A 872 2.50 26.31 7.89
N SER A 873 2.30 25.86 6.65
CA SER A 873 1.47 24.69 6.36
C SER A 873 2.21 23.34 6.52
N GLY A 874 3.51 23.37 6.83
CA GLY A 874 4.34 22.19 7.07
C GLY A 874 4.06 21.52 8.43
N PRO A 875 4.72 20.38 8.73
CA PRO A 875 4.61 19.70 10.03
C PRO A 875 4.89 20.65 11.19
N LEU A 876 4.16 20.47 12.29
CA LEU A 876 4.33 21.31 13.48
C LEU A 876 5.74 21.12 14.07
N GLN A 877 6.58 22.14 13.97
CA GLN A 877 7.87 22.16 14.64
C GLN A 877 7.69 22.73 16.05
N HIS A 878 7.83 21.89 17.08
CA HIS A 878 7.76 22.34 18.46
C HIS A 878 8.77 21.63 19.35
N ASP A 879 9.45 22.40 20.19
CA ASP A 879 10.24 21.89 21.32
C ASP A 879 9.35 21.90 22.57
N GLY A 880 8.77 20.75 22.91
CA GLY A 880 7.93 20.62 24.11
C GLY A 880 6.96 19.44 24.09
N PRO A 881 6.22 19.19 25.19
CA PRO A 881 5.22 18.13 25.24
C PRO A 881 4.06 18.43 24.29
N VAL A 882 3.70 17.42 23.48
CA VAL A 882 2.52 17.50 22.60
C VAL A 882 1.26 17.70 23.43
N ARG A 883 0.36 18.55 22.94
CA ARG A 883 -0.87 18.93 23.63
C ARG A 883 -1.84 17.74 23.77
N PRO A 884 -2.65 17.67 24.83
CA PRO A 884 -3.57 16.56 25.05
C PRO A 884 -4.73 16.57 24.05
N LEU A 885 -5.27 15.39 23.76
CA LEU A 885 -6.46 15.24 22.94
C LEU A 885 -7.73 15.43 23.78
N THR A 886 -8.68 16.17 23.22
CA THR A 886 -9.95 16.48 23.88
C THR A 886 -11.05 15.48 23.56
N THR A 887 -12.18 15.55 24.26
CA THR A 887 -13.34 14.66 24.06
C THR A 887 -13.80 14.60 22.60
N SER A 888 -13.89 15.72 21.88
CA SER A 888 -14.27 15.71 20.46
C SER A 888 -13.21 15.08 19.56
N MET A 889 -11.93 15.31 19.81
CA MET A 889 -10.83 14.70 19.05
C MET A 889 -10.77 13.19 19.25
N VAL A 890 -11.02 12.71 20.47
CA VAL A 890 -11.13 11.28 20.77
C VAL A 890 -12.39 10.68 20.14
N ALA A 891 -13.51 11.42 20.08
CA ALA A 891 -14.70 10.97 19.36
C ALA A 891 -14.44 10.82 17.85
N VAL A 892 -13.66 11.72 17.23
CA VAL A 892 -13.19 11.55 15.85
C VAL A 892 -12.35 10.28 15.73
N ALA A 893 -11.35 10.09 16.59
CA ALA A 893 -10.48 8.91 16.57
C ALA A 893 -11.26 7.59 16.72
N LEU A 894 -12.22 7.53 17.65
CA LEU A 894 -13.10 6.37 17.81
C LEU A 894 -13.99 6.18 16.59
N GLY A 895 -14.59 7.24 16.05
CA GLY A 895 -15.43 7.18 14.86
C GLY A 895 -14.68 6.68 13.62
N MET A 896 -13.37 6.97 13.50
CA MET A 896 -12.53 6.43 12.43
C MET A 896 -12.51 4.90 12.38
N VAL A 897 -12.54 4.22 13.54
CA VAL A 897 -12.63 2.75 13.62
C VAL A 897 -13.91 2.21 12.98
N GLY A 898 -14.97 3.01 12.93
CA GLY A 898 -16.26 2.64 12.34
C GLY A 898 -16.34 2.78 10.81
N GLN A 899 -15.27 3.27 10.16
CA GLN A 899 -15.20 3.47 8.71
C GLN A 899 -14.87 2.18 7.95
N ASP A 900 -15.10 2.16 6.64
CA ASP A 900 -14.79 1.03 5.77
C ASP A 900 -13.39 1.13 5.13
N GLY A 901 -12.79 -0.02 4.80
CA GLY A 901 -11.52 -0.11 4.09
C GLY A 901 -10.29 0.30 4.91
N GLU A 902 -9.24 0.77 4.23
CA GLU A 902 -7.96 1.18 4.83
C GLU A 902 -8.10 2.28 5.89
N ARG A 903 -9.17 3.08 5.80
CA ARG A 903 -9.43 4.20 6.71
C ARG A 903 -9.86 3.72 8.10
N GLY A 904 -10.60 2.62 8.15
CA GLY A 904 -10.88 1.92 9.42
C GLY A 904 -9.60 1.39 10.07
N LEU A 905 -8.70 0.81 9.28
CA LEU A 905 -7.39 0.34 9.75
C LEU A 905 -6.51 1.49 10.27
N ALA A 906 -6.54 2.65 9.61
CA ALA A 906 -5.86 3.85 10.09
C ALA A 906 -6.41 4.32 11.45
N GLY A 907 -7.73 4.26 11.65
CA GLY A 907 -8.36 4.52 12.95
C GLY A 907 -7.91 3.53 14.04
N GLU A 908 -7.83 2.23 13.71
CA GLU A 908 -7.31 1.23 14.65
C GLU A 908 -5.83 1.45 14.99
N HIS A 909 -4.99 1.80 14.00
CA HIS A 909 -3.58 2.12 14.21
C HIS A 909 -3.40 3.36 15.09
N LEU A 910 -4.19 4.41 14.85
CA LEU A 910 -4.21 5.60 15.69
C LEU A 910 -4.45 5.24 17.16
N LEU A 911 -5.43 4.38 17.46
CA LEU A 911 -5.69 3.97 18.85
C LEU A 911 -4.51 3.22 19.48
N ASP A 912 -3.80 2.40 18.71
CA ASP A 912 -2.56 1.75 19.18
C ASP A 912 -1.47 2.77 19.51
N VAL A 913 -1.25 3.74 18.63
CA VAL A 913 -0.24 4.80 18.85
C VAL A 913 -0.61 5.64 20.08
N LEU A 914 -1.88 6.02 20.22
CA LEU A 914 -2.36 6.79 21.37
C LEU A 914 -2.26 6.02 22.68
N ALA A 915 -2.51 4.71 22.67
CA ALA A 915 -2.33 3.85 23.84
C ALA A 915 -0.84 3.68 24.18
N ALA A 916 0.01 3.38 23.19
CA ALA A 916 1.44 3.15 23.39
C ALA A 916 2.19 4.41 23.86
N ARG A 917 1.74 5.59 23.44
CA ARG A 917 2.29 6.90 23.85
C ARG A 917 1.59 7.51 25.07
N GLU A 918 0.67 6.77 25.70
CA GLU A 918 -0.10 7.22 26.87
C GLU A 918 -0.70 8.63 26.66
N ARG A 919 -1.48 8.79 25.58
CA ARG A 919 -2.06 10.09 25.19
C ARG A 919 -3.49 10.31 25.64
N ILE A 920 -4.22 9.23 25.88
CA ILE A 920 -5.65 9.26 26.22
C ILE A 920 -5.96 8.24 27.32
N GLY A 921 -6.98 8.55 28.12
CA GLY A 921 -7.47 7.70 29.19
C GLY A 921 -8.88 7.19 28.96
N SER A 922 -9.30 6.19 29.73
CA SER A 922 -10.64 5.63 29.63
C SER A 922 -11.74 6.63 30.01
N ALA A 923 -11.42 7.68 30.77
CA ALA A 923 -12.34 8.78 31.09
C ALA A 923 -12.78 9.55 29.84
N VAL A 924 -11.83 10.04 29.03
CA VAL A 924 -12.16 10.74 27.77
C VAL A 924 -12.82 9.80 26.75
N VAL A 925 -12.43 8.53 26.71
CA VAL A 925 -13.11 7.51 25.87
C VAL A 925 -14.55 7.30 26.30
N ARG A 926 -14.84 7.27 27.61
CA ARG A 926 -16.20 7.15 28.15
C ARG A 926 -17.06 8.31 27.65
N SER A 927 -16.59 9.55 27.78
CA SER A 927 -17.31 10.74 27.32
C SER A 927 -17.48 10.79 25.79
N ALA A 928 -16.42 10.48 25.04
CA ALA A 928 -16.47 10.41 23.58
C ALA A 928 -17.44 9.33 23.09
N THR A 929 -17.49 8.17 23.75
CA THR A 929 -18.44 7.09 23.43
C THR A 929 -19.89 7.55 23.65
N ARG A 930 -20.16 8.28 24.73
CA ARG A 930 -21.50 8.85 24.98
C ARG A 930 -21.91 9.83 23.89
N LEU A 931 -20.99 10.67 23.43
CA LEU A 931 -21.21 11.64 22.36
C LEU A 931 -21.47 10.95 21.01
N LEU A 932 -20.79 9.85 20.73
CA LEU A 932 -20.97 9.07 19.52
C LEU A 932 -22.28 8.27 19.52
N LEU A 933 -22.72 7.78 20.68
CA LEU A 933 -23.97 7.02 20.80
C LEU A 933 -25.23 7.84 20.50
N THR A 934 -25.14 9.18 20.49
CA THR A 934 -26.25 10.05 20.08
C THR A 934 -26.32 10.24 18.56
N GLN A 935 -25.36 9.72 17.79
CA GLN A 935 -25.26 9.94 16.35
C GLN A 935 -25.86 8.75 15.58
N PRO A 936 -26.80 8.98 14.63
CA PRO A 936 -27.54 7.92 13.97
C PRO A 936 -26.68 7.02 13.07
N ASP A 937 -25.65 7.59 12.44
CA ASP A 937 -24.77 6.88 11.51
C ASP A 937 -23.63 6.13 12.21
N VAL A 938 -23.47 6.30 13.52
CA VAL A 938 -22.43 5.63 14.31
C VAL A 938 -22.97 4.31 14.88
N SER A 939 -22.31 3.20 14.52
CA SER A 939 -22.69 1.87 15.00
C SER A 939 -21.78 1.37 16.11
N PRO A 940 -22.28 1.15 17.34
CA PRO A 940 -21.48 0.55 18.42
C PRO A 940 -20.94 -0.84 18.08
N ALA A 941 -21.67 -1.61 17.27
CA ALA A 941 -21.23 -2.91 16.80
C ALA A 941 -20.03 -2.84 15.85
N ARG A 942 -19.81 -1.71 15.16
CA ARG A 942 -18.58 -1.49 14.37
C ARG A 942 -17.42 -1.07 15.27
N LEU A 943 -17.66 -0.13 16.19
CA LEU A 943 -16.63 0.38 17.10
C LEU A 943 -16.03 -0.73 17.99
N VAL A 944 -16.87 -1.62 18.52
CA VAL A 944 -16.44 -2.66 19.46
C VAL A 944 -15.57 -3.75 18.83
N ARG A 945 -15.54 -3.88 17.49
CA ARG A 945 -14.75 -4.90 16.78
C ARG A 945 -13.25 -4.75 17.00
N VAL A 946 -12.77 -3.53 17.26
CA VAL A 946 -11.34 -3.31 17.56
C VAL A 946 -10.89 -4.15 18.76
N LEU A 947 -11.76 -4.31 19.77
CA LEU A 947 -11.49 -5.13 20.95
C LEU A 947 -11.47 -6.64 20.67
N GLU A 948 -11.96 -7.12 19.52
CA GLU A 948 -11.86 -8.54 19.16
C GLU A 948 -10.44 -8.93 18.77
N LYS A 949 -9.72 -8.02 18.11
CA LYS A 949 -8.35 -8.24 17.61
C LYS A 949 -7.28 -7.64 18.53
N ARG A 950 -7.59 -6.52 19.21
CA ARG A 950 -6.64 -5.69 19.96
C ARG A 950 -6.95 -5.68 21.45
N ARG A 951 -6.74 -6.83 22.11
CA ARG A 951 -7.07 -7.03 23.54
C ARG A 951 -6.29 -6.09 24.48
N HIS A 952 -5.08 -5.67 24.10
CA HIS A 952 -4.25 -4.72 24.85
C HIS A 952 -4.85 -3.31 24.92
N LEU A 953 -5.85 -2.97 24.09
CA LEU A 953 -6.58 -1.71 24.16
C LEU A 953 -7.71 -1.73 25.19
N LEU A 954 -8.01 -2.88 25.79
CA LEU A 954 -9.07 -3.02 26.80
C LEU A 954 -8.96 -2.03 27.98
N PRO A 955 -7.77 -1.69 28.52
CA PRO A 955 -7.63 -0.69 29.59
C PRO A 955 -8.19 0.68 29.24
N LEU A 956 -8.09 1.03 27.96
CA LEU A 956 -8.54 2.30 27.40
C LEU A 956 -9.99 2.23 26.92
N LEU A 957 -10.36 1.14 26.25
CA LEU A 957 -11.57 1.01 25.44
C LEU A 957 -12.70 0.22 26.10
N TRP A 958 -12.56 -0.25 27.34
CA TRP A 958 -13.67 -0.85 28.08
C TRP A 958 -14.98 -0.01 28.06
N PRO A 959 -14.98 1.36 27.97
CA PRO A 959 -16.23 2.11 27.85
C PRO A 959 -17.05 1.80 26.59
N LEU A 960 -16.42 1.29 25.52
CA LEU A 960 -17.11 0.81 24.32
C LEU A 960 -17.99 -0.43 24.60
N LEU A 961 -17.79 -1.10 25.74
CA LEU A 961 -18.62 -2.22 26.17
C LEU A 961 -19.76 -1.75 27.09
N THR A 962 -19.45 -0.88 28.05
CA THR A 962 -20.38 -0.50 29.12
C THR A 962 -21.36 0.59 28.72
N GLU A 963 -20.92 1.60 27.97
CA GLU A 963 -21.75 2.74 27.59
C GLU A 963 -22.86 2.37 26.61
N PRO A 964 -22.65 1.49 25.61
CA PRO A 964 -23.75 0.99 24.79
C PRO A 964 -24.73 0.12 25.57
N VAL A 965 -24.27 -0.68 26.54
CA VAL A 965 -25.16 -1.45 27.44
C VAL A 965 -26.03 -0.52 28.29
N ARG A 966 -25.45 0.56 28.82
CA ARG A 966 -26.19 1.61 29.54
C ARG A 966 -27.25 2.25 28.64
N ALA A 967 -26.87 2.70 27.46
CA ALA A 967 -27.78 3.34 26.50
C ALA A 967 -28.94 2.42 26.09
N ALA A 968 -28.65 1.15 25.80
CA ALA A 968 -29.67 0.16 25.47
C ALA A 968 -30.61 -0.13 26.64
N GLY A 969 -30.09 -0.19 27.87
CA GLY A 969 -30.89 -0.38 29.09
C GLY A 969 -31.87 0.76 29.36
N SER A 970 -31.51 1.99 28.97
CA SER A 970 -32.34 3.19 29.09
C SER A 970 -33.32 3.41 27.93
N THR A 971 -33.30 2.58 26.88
CA THR A 971 -34.19 2.74 25.71
C THR A 971 -35.52 2.04 25.94
N ASP A 972 -36.65 2.74 25.78
CA ASP A 972 -37.98 2.14 25.76
C ASP A 972 -38.21 1.35 24.45
N GLY A 973 -38.55 0.06 24.54
CA GLY A 973 -38.80 -0.81 23.38
C GLY A 973 -37.84 -2.00 23.23
N PRO A 974 -37.82 -2.69 22.06
CA PRO A 974 -36.96 -3.84 21.85
C PRO A 974 -35.48 -3.45 21.85
N PRO A 975 -34.58 -4.31 22.38
CA PRO A 975 -33.15 -4.01 22.38
C PRO A 975 -32.60 -3.75 20.97
N PRO A 976 -31.69 -2.78 20.78
CA PRO A 976 -31.08 -2.52 19.48
C PRO A 976 -30.35 -3.73 18.92
N ARG A 977 -30.43 -3.97 17.61
CA ARG A 977 -29.77 -5.13 16.96
C ARG A 977 -28.25 -5.17 17.18
N TRP A 978 -27.60 -4.01 17.27
CA TRP A 978 -26.16 -3.89 17.49
C TRP A 978 -25.72 -4.37 18.89
N LEU A 979 -26.64 -4.44 19.87
CA LEU A 979 -26.34 -4.83 21.25
C LEU A 979 -25.76 -6.24 21.33
N ASN A 980 -26.23 -7.15 20.47
CA ASN A 980 -25.74 -8.53 20.43
C ASN A 980 -24.24 -8.61 20.19
N GLN A 981 -23.70 -7.78 19.30
CA GLN A 981 -22.25 -7.76 19.03
C GLN A 981 -21.48 -7.26 20.25
N VAL A 982 -21.96 -6.18 20.89
CA VAL A 982 -21.32 -5.61 22.09
C VAL A 982 -21.27 -6.66 23.21
N LEU A 983 -22.37 -7.38 23.45
CA LEU A 983 -22.41 -8.45 24.46
C LEU A 983 -21.51 -9.63 24.12
N VAL A 984 -21.41 -10.01 22.83
CA VAL A 984 -20.48 -11.06 22.39
C VAL A 984 -19.04 -10.67 22.70
N VAL A 985 -18.63 -9.43 22.41
CA VAL A 985 -17.26 -8.96 22.71
C VAL A 985 -17.05 -8.82 24.22
N ALA A 986 -18.06 -8.36 24.97
CA ALA A 986 -17.98 -8.29 26.44
C ALA A 986 -17.76 -9.67 27.08
N LEU A 987 -18.38 -10.73 26.54
CA LEU A 987 -18.18 -12.10 27.02
C LEU A 987 -16.76 -12.61 26.75
N VAL A 988 -16.15 -12.22 25.62
CA VAL A 988 -14.74 -12.57 25.31
C VAL A 988 -13.77 -11.98 26.34
N HIS A 989 -14.08 -10.80 26.88
CA HIS A 989 -13.25 -10.09 27.86
C HIS A 989 -13.71 -10.25 29.30
N ALA A 990 -14.75 -11.04 29.57
CA ALA A 990 -15.33 -11.18 30.90
C ALA A 990 -14.32 -11.62 31.99
N PRO A 991 -13.39 -12.56 31.75
CA PRO A 991 -12.36 -12.91 32.74
C PRO A 991 -11.47 -11.71 33.13
N ALA A 992 -10.97 -10.99 32.13
CA ALA A 992 -10.12 -9.80 32.32
C ALA A 992 -10.86 -8.67 33.04
N LEU A 993 -12.12 -8.41 32.66
CA LEU A 993 -12.98 -7.40 33.31
C LEU A 993 -13.26 -7.76 34.78
N ARG A 994 -13.51 -9.03 35.10
CA ARG A 994 -13.69 -9.49 36.50
C ARG A 994 -12.40 -9.37 37.31
N ALA A 995 -11.26 -9.68 36.71
CA ALA A 995 -9.96 -9.51 37.36
C ALA A 995 -9.68 -8.03 37.63
N ALA A 996 -9.88 -7.16 36.64
CA ALA A 996 -9.74 -5.70 36.77
C ALA A 996 -10.67 -5.11 37.84
N ALA A 997 -11.91 -5.60 37.95
CA ALA A 997 -12.84 -5.19 39.02
C ALA A 997 -12.31 -5.58 40.41
N ARG A 998 -11.80 -6.81 40.58
CA ARG A 998 -11.24 -7.29 41.87
C ARG A 998 -9.98 -6.53 42.29
N THR A 999 -9.17 -6.08 41.33
CA THR A 999 -7.92 -5.35 41.59
C THR A 999 -8.08 -3.83 41.58
N GLY A 1000 -9.31 -3.31 41.50
CA GLY A 1000 -9.59 -1.86 41.50
C GLY A 1000 -9.11 -1.11 40.24
N ARG A 1001 -8.89 -1.82 39.12
CA ARG A 1001 -8.52 -1.22 37.81
C ARG A 1001 -9.74 -0.74 37.02
N LEU A 1002 -10.92 -1.27 37.32
CA LEU A 1002 -12.19 -0.73 36.84
C LEU A 1002 -12.76 0.32 37.82
N PRO A 1003 -13.42 1.37 37.31
CA PRO A 1003 -14.14 2.33 38.13
C PRO A 1003 -15.17 1.67 39.07
N ALA A 1004 -15.30 2.22 40.28
CA ALA A 1004 -16.15 1.67 41.35
C ALA A 1004 -17.64 1.55 40.97
N ASP A 1005 -18.13 2.42 40.08
CA ASP A 1005 -19.48 2.39 39.53
C ASP A 1005 -19.76 1.16 38.63
N LEU A 1006 -18.73 0.41 38.24
CA LEU A 1006 -18.82 -0.79 37.42
C LEU A 1006 -18.46 -2.07 38.17
N SER A 1007 -17.71 -1.95 39.27
CA SER A 1007 -17.28 -3.06 40.13
C SER A 1007 -18.12 -3.20 41.41
N GLY A 1008 -19.07 -2.28 41.64
CA GLY A 1008 -20.00 -2.30 42.77
C GLY A 1008 -21.13 -3.35 42.65
N PRO A 1009 -21.98 -3.46 43.68
CA PRO A 1009 -23.04 -4.49 43.76
C PRO A 1009 -24.09 -4.39 42.65
N ASP A 1010 -24.29 -3.21 42.08
CA ASP A 1010 -25.27 -2.96 41.00
C ASP A 1010 -24.75 -3.38 39.60
N GLY A 1011 -23.45 -3.71 39.48
CA GLY A 1011 -22.82 -4.12 38.23
C GLY A 1011 -22.88 -3.04 37.14
N TRP A 1012 -22.87 -3.47 35.87
CA TRP A 1012 -22.90 -2.53 34.73
C TRP A 1012 -24.25 -1.81 34.64
N PRO A 1013 -24.27 -0.45 34.58
CA PRO A 1013 -25.50 0.31 34.40
C PRO A 1013 -26.30 -0.17 33.18
N GLY A 1014 -27.59 -0.40 33.36
CA GLY A 1014 -28.51 -0.87 32.30
C GLY A 1014 -28.51 -2.39 32.07
N LEU A 1015 -27.53 -3.15 32.56
CA LEU A 1015 -27.45 -4.60 32.35
C LEU A 1015 -28.59 -5.36 33.05
N ALA A 1016 -28.89 -5.01 34.31
CA ALA A 1016 -30.00 -5.61 35.06
C ALA A 1016 -31.36 -5.30 34.42
N ALA A 1017 -31.54 -4.06 33.92
CA ALA A 1017 -32.75 -3.65 33.21
C ALA A 1017 -32.94 -4.44 31.90
N LEU A 1018 -31.86 -4.71 31.16
CA LEU A 1018 -31.90 -5.55 29.95
C LEU A 1018 -32.22 -7.01 30.28
N ALA A 1019 -31.64 -7.55 31.35
CA ALA A 1019 -31.86 -8.93 31.80
C ALA A 1019 -33.30 -9.18 32.26
N ALA A 1020 -33.99 -8.15 32.78
CA ALA A 1020 -35.36 -8.24 33.26
C ALA A 1020 -36.43 -8.15 32.15
N ARG A 1021 -36.06 -7.88 30.88
CA ARG A 1021 -37.04 -7.68 29.80
C ARG A 1021 -37.66 -9.01 29.34
N PRO A 1022 -39.00 -9.11 29.22
CA PRO A 1022 -39.66 -10.30 28.71
C PRO A 1022 -39.48 -10.43 27.19
N GLY A 1023 -38.80 -11.50 26.77
CA GLY A 1023 -38.53 -11.86 25.37
C GLY A 1023 -37.52 -13.01 25.32
N LYS A 1024 -37.49 -13.80 24.24
CA LYS A 1024 -36.48 -14.86 24.06
C LYS A 1024 -35.08 -14.24 24.15
N SER A 1025 -34.45 -14.33 25.31
CA SER A 1025 -33.09 -13.84 25.51
C SER A 1025 -32.11 -14.64 24.65
N PRO A 1026 -31.03 -13.99 24.19
CA PRO A 1026 -29.94 -14.64 23.49
C PRO A 1026 -29.25 -15.62 24.45
N ARG A 1027 -29.39 -16.92 24.13
CA ARG A 1027 -28.58 -18.06 24.59
C ARG A 1027 -27.95 -17.92 26.00
N SER A 1028 -28.75 -18.22 27.03
CA SER A 1028 -28.27 -18.48 28.38
C SER A 1028 -27.40 -19.75 28.41
N GLY A 1029 -26.08 -19.57 28.40
CA GLY A 1029 -25.11 -20.61 28.76
C GLY A 1029 -24.78 -20.52 30.25
N ARG A 1030 -25.26 -21.51 31.01
CA ARG A 1030 -24.87 -21.93 32.37
C ARG A 1030 -24.39 -20.87 33.37
N ARG A 1031 -25.24 -20.64 34.37
CA ARG A 1031 -24.80 -20.30 35.73
C ARG A 1031 -24.03 -21.49 36.30
N GLU A 1032 -22.76 -21.31 36.62
CA GLU A 1032 -22.07 -21.98 37.73
C GLU A 1032 -21.25 -20.89 38.44
N ASN A 1033 -21.19 -21.00 39.76
CA ASN A 1033 -20.81 -19.97 40.75
C ASN A 1033 -19.52 -19.20 40.47
#